data_AF-A0A926CKA3-F1
#
_entry.id   AF-A0A926CKA3-F1
#
_cell.length_a   1.000
_cell.length_b   1.000
_cell.length_c   1.000
_cell.angle_alpha   90.00
_cell.angle_beta   90.00
_cell.angle_gamma   90.00
#
_symmetry.space_group_name_H-M   'P 1'
#
loop_
_entity.id
_entity.type
_entity.pdbx_description
1 polymer ?
#
loop_
_entity_poly.entity_id
_entity_poly.type
_entity_poly.pdbx_seq_one_letter_code
_entity_poly.pdbx_strand_id
1 'polypeptide(L)'
;MTSKRLLTALFLGSLSLQGAGEASPLVVSSASYRAIAAPGSAASILGQGLATVIASTSAASLPLEISGTSVAVTDAVGISRPAPLYFVSPSQINLEIPAGTKQGRATLAVKSATGTQTATFDVSTVSPALFSADGSGAGLAAAQVLTINRKGTQVLQSVYTIDPLTSRQVARPVIFEETTDRAFLILYATGLRGRASLSSITVMVGGQQLQPTFAGPQGSFPGLDQVNLELPLASIDDGVLNISLGVDGVNSNVVTAEFGRWIGAVLARPNHVYLNAAPGPSGNPGLAMIYAGWKAVPTAAAYIVRLAVTGRPAEDRMVAAPQTSFSLAGLPAGAVVTATVLTVNAQGGQSVPSSAVSTVMPAPPTAAECANYRNAAVYSDAQKGEAVLVFRNGQIVFEHYAGGYDGSTPHALASGTKSFTSAFQILAAQDGFLRLSDLAKDVIPEWNDGSYRSRVTLLDLLSLSSGLAPNPAYSAVAVSRLDTYQLSVERSSGSPPDQVFVYDPLAFQNFALIFQIRSGGVYLGDGKVTGGLDPIDYLQTKLFRPIGVTLGPRDWQRDMAGHPQMAGGANLTARDWLKYGQLVLQKGTWLDRRILDADMLANCTGGFYNRAYAGYGITWWLNKHNNGTYDPGIDQVPRDGQPEDGSDQISPHVPEDMFLAAGTGKERLYVIPSLNIAVVRFAPLNSGGPASTWSDDTFLGKLIGTVK
;
A
#
# COMPACT_ATOMS: atom_id res chain seq x y z
N MET A 1 10.29 -4.35 -2.45
CA MET A 1 11.63 -4.50 -3.05
C MET A 1 12.68 -4.42 -1.96
N THR A 2 13.53 -5.44 -1.81
CA THR A 2 14.73 -5.37 -0.96
C THR A 2 15.73 -4.38 -1.58
N SER A 3 16.52 -3.69 -0.75
CA SER A 3 17.53 -2.71 -1.19
C SER A 3 18.49 -3.27 -2.25
N LYS A 4 18.81 -4.57 -2.17
CA LYS A 4 19.61 -5.28 -3.18
C LYS A 4 18.98 -5.25 -4.59
N ARG A 5 17.69 -5.58 -4.75
CA ARG A 5 17.05 -5.59 -6.09
C ARG A 5 16.96 -4.19 -6.72
N LEU A 6 16.75 -3.17 -5.89
CA LEU A 6 16.75 -1.76 -6.29
C LEU A 6 18.10 -1.35 -6.90
N LEU A 7 19.17 -1.66 -6.17
CA LEU A 7 20.53 -1.29 -6.52
C LEU A 7 21.07 -2.10 -7.70
N THR A 8 20.69 -3.38 -7.82
CA THR A 8 21.05 -4.20 -8.98
C THR A 8 20.47 -3.65 -10.29
N ALA A 9 19.21 -3.19 -10.29
CA ALA A 9 18.59 -2.60 -11.48
C ALA A 9 19.23 -1.26 -11.90
N LEU A 10 19.63 -0.44 -10.92
CA LEU A 10 20.26 0.87 -11.16
C LEU A 10 21.71 0.76 -11.67
N PHE A 11 22.46 -0.25 -11.22
CA PHE A 11 23.89 -0.41 -11.55
C PHE A 11 24.17 -1.34 -12.73
N LEU A 12 23.29 -2.33 -13.01
CA LEU A 12 23.50 -3.36 -14.04
C LEU A 12 22.56 -3.23 -15.25
N GLY A 13 21.64 -2.27 -15.25
CA GLY A 13 20.68 -2.06 -16.33
C GLY A 13 21.31 -1.41 -17.57
N SER A 14 20.83 -1.81 -18.75
CA SER A 14 21.05 -1.07 -19.99
C SER A 14 20.12 0.15 -20.04
N LEU A 15 20.67 1.33 -20.29
CA LEU A 15 19.86 2.53 -20.52
C LEU A 15 19.47 2.58 -22.00
N SER A 16 18.20 2.26 -22.29
CA SER A 16 17.71 2.08 -23.66
C SER A 16 17.57 3.37 -24.47
N LEU A 17 17.90 4.57 -23.96
CA LEU A 17 17.46 5.82 -24.60
C LEU A 17 18.46 6.99 -24.69
N GLN A 18 19.64 6.98 -24.07
CA GLN A 18 20.52 8.17 -24.06
C GLN A 18 21.84 8.06 -24.87
N GLY A 19 22.22 6.88 -25.35
CA GLY A 19 23.49 6.65 -26.08
C GLY A 19 23.35 6.21 -27.55
N ALA A 20 22.13 6.08 -28.07
CA ALA A 20 21.89 5.64 -29.45
C ALA A 20 22.19 6.79 -30.44
N GLY A 21 23.47 7.10 -30.66
CA GLY A 21 23.89 8.10 -31.65
C GLY A 21 25.32 8.64 -31.52
N GLU A 22 26.02 8.43 -30.40
CA GLU A 22 27.40 8.91 -30.20
C GLU A 22 28.39 8.08 -31.03
N ALA A 23 29.02 8.70 -32.04
CA ALA A 23 30.00 8.05 -32.91
C ALA A 23 31.37 7.86 -32.24
N SER A 24 31.67 8.61 -31.17
CA SER A 24 32.88 8.49 -30.36
C SER A 24 32.50 8.22 -28.91
N PRO A 25 33.31 7.49 -28.13
CA PRO A 25 32.94 7.20 -26.75
C PRO A 25 32.89 8.47 -25.89
N LEU A 26 31.84 8.60 -25.10
CA LEU A 26 31.62 9.68 -24.15
C LEU A 26 31.60 9.12 -22.73
N VAL A 27 32.45 9.66 -21.85
CA VAL A 27 32.50 9.25 -20.43
C VAL A 27 31.68 10.22 -19.60
N VAL A 28 30.73 9.68 -18.83
CA VAL A 28 29.83 10.47 -17.98
C VAL A 28 29.64 9.82 -16.62
N SER A 29 29.20 10.60 -15.64
CA SER A 29 28.69 10.07 -14.37
C SER A 29 27.50 9.13 -14.63
N SER A 30 27.51 7.93 -14.05
CA SER A 30 26.38 6.98 -14.17
C SER A 30 25.09 7.46 -13.50
N ALA A 31 25.18 8.50 -12.67
CA ALA A 31 24.04 9.04 -11.94
C ALA A 31 23.48 10.33 -12.57
N SER A 32 24.33 11.19 -13.15
CA SER A 32 23.90 12.52 -13.65
C SER A 32 24.11 12.74 -15.14
N TYR A 33 24.82 11.85 -15.82
CA TYR A 33 25.24 11.99 -17.23
C TYR A 33 26.07 13.24 -17.55
N ARG A 34 26.61 13.91 -16.54
CA ARG A 34 27.60 14.98 -16.74
C ARG A 34 28.96 14.37 -17.10
N ALA A 35 29.67 15.00 -18.04
CA ALA A 35 30.98 14.54 -18.54
C ALA A 35 32.13 14.89 -17.57
N ILE A 36 31.99 14.52 -16.30
CA ILE A 36 32.95 14.75 -15.23
C ILE A 36 32.82 13.65 -14.18
N ALA A 37 33.94 13.16 -13.67
CA ALA A 37 33.96 12.09 -12.67
C ALA A 37 34.93 12.39 -11.52
N ALA A 38 34.90 11.56 -10.49
CA ALA A 38 35.81 11.65 -9.36
C ALA A 38 36.48 10.29 -9.10
N PRO A 39 37.64 10.24 -8.42
CA PRO A 39 38.27 8.97 -8.07
C PRO A 39 37.32 8.10 -7.23
N GLY A 40 37.11 6.85 -7.65
CA GLY A 40 36.18 5.92 -6.99
C GLY A 40 34.69 6.21 -7.24
N SER A 41 34.34 7.05 -8.22
CA SER A 41 32.94 7.25 -8.64
C SER A 41 32.50 6.24 -9.69
N ALA A 42 31.20 5.96 -9.75
CA ALA A 42 30.57 5.22 -10.84
C ALA A 42 30.48 6.09 -12.12
N ALA A 43 30.95 5.55 -13.23
CA ALA A 43 30.94 6.19 -14.54
C ALA A 43 30.40 5.24 -15.63
N SER A 44 29.82 5.84 -16.66
CA SER A 44 29.32 5.16 -17.85
C SER A 44 30.03 5.70 -19.08
N ILE A 45 30.38 4.79 -19.99
CA ILE A 45 30.89 5.09 -21.32
C ILE A 45 29.74 4.83 -22.29
N LEU A 46 29.32 5.85 -23.02
CA LEU A 46 28.30 5.75 -24.05
C LEU A 46 28.99 5.83 -25.42
N GLY A 47 28.55 5.04 -26.39
CA GLY A 47 29.16 5.05 -27.73
C GLY A 47 28.61 3.95 -28.62
N GLN A 48 29.38 3.54 -29.63
CA GLN A 48 29.06 2.44 -30.53
C GLN A 48 30.23 1.46 -30.64
N GLY A 49 29.93 0.18 -30.81
CA GLY A 49 30.94 -0.87 -30.92
C GLY A 49 31.85 -1.00 -29.70
N LEU A 50 31.39 -0.62 -28.50
CA LEU A 50 32.22 -0.69 -27.28
C LEU A 50 32.53 -2.13 -26.86
N ALA A 51 31.56 -3.05 -27.05
CA ALA A 51 31.69 -4.49 -26.86
C ALA A 51 30.90 -5.25 -27.93
N THR A 52 31.07 -6.58 -28.02
CA THR A 52 30.33 -7.43 -28.97
C THR A 52 29.09 -8.09 -28.37
N VAL A 53 28.98 -8.11 -27.04
CA VAL A 53 27.91 -8.78 -26.30
C VAL A 53 27.42 -7.91 -25.16
N ILE A 54 26.20 -8.19 -24.68
CA ILE A 54 25.68 -7.62 -23.44
C ILE A 54 26.05 -8.58 -22.30
N ALA A 55 26.78 -8.10 -21.30
CA ALA A 55 27.16 -8.89 -20.13
C ALA A 55 27.29 -8.00 -18.87
N SER A 56 27.01 -8.57 -17.70
CA SER A 56 27.01 -7.83 -16.43
C SER A 56 27.45 -8.70 -15.26
N THR A 57 27.95 -8.10 -14.18
CA THR A 57 28.36 -8.78 -12.94
C THR A 57 27.93 -8.01 -11.71
N SER A 58 27.53 -8.74 -10.65
CA SER A 58 27.19 -8.19 -9.34
C SER A 58 28.15 -8.63 -8.24
N ALA A 59 29.40 -8.98 -8.61
CA ALA A 59 30.40 -9.46 -7.67
C ALA A 59 30.85 -8.35 -6.69
N ALA A 60 31.14 -8.73 -5.44
CA ALA A 60 31.65 -7.80 -4.43
C ALA A 60 33.01 -7.21 -4.84
N SER A 61 33.82 -7.97 -5.57
CA SER A 61 35.02 -7.52 -6.25
C SER A 61 34.77 -7.51 -7.75
N LEU A 62 34.81 -6.34 -8.36
CA LEU A 62 34.52 -6.19 -9.79
C LEU A 62 35.69 -6.69 -10.64
N PRO A 63 35.42 -7.40 -11.75
CA PRO A 63 36.44 -7.83 -12.68
C PRO A 63 36.98 -6.64 -13.48
N LEU A 64 38.21 -6.76 -13.97
CA LEU A 64 38.85 -5.79 -14.86
C LEU A 64 38.54 -6.05 -16.35
N GLU A 65 37.87 -7.17 -16.64
CA GLU A 65 37.46 -7.58 -17.97
C GLU A 65 36.11 -8.32 -17.90
N ILE A 66 35.20 -8.01 -18.82
CA ILE A 66 33.94 -8.76 -19.02
C ILE A 66 33.86 -9.13 -20.50
N SER A 67 33.78 -10.45 -20.79
CA SER A 67 33.62 -10.97 -22.15
C SER A 67 34.63 -10.37 -23.16
N GLY A 68 35.92 -10.30 -22.80
CA GLY A 68 36.97 -9.75 -23.66
C GLY A 68 36.99 -8.23 -23.78
N THR A 69 36.14 -7.51 -23.04
CA THR A 69 36.10 -6.04 -22.98
C THR A 69 36.76 -5.56 -21.70
N SER A 70 37.78 -4.72 -21.82
CA SER A 70 38.51 -4.11 -20.70
C SER A 70 38.62 -2.59 -20.89
N VAL A 71 38.80 -1.87 -19.78
CA VAL A 71 38.95 -0.42 -19.79
C VAL A 71 40.18 -0.01 -18.97
N ALA A 72 40.97 0.91 -19.51
CA ALA A 72 42.09 1.54 -18.80
C ALA A 72 41.89 3.06 -18.72
N VAL A 73 42.15 3.64 -17.56
CA VAL A 73 42.10 5.08 -17.30
C VAL A 73 43.51 5.60 -17.07
N THR A 74 43.96 6.48 -17.96
CA THR A 74 45.21 7.22 -17.85
C THR A 74 44.91 8.61 -17.30
N ASP A 75 45.43 8.91 -16.11
CA ASP A 75 45.20 10.20 -15.45
C ASP A 75 46.05 11.35 -16.04
N ALA A 76 45.84 12.56 -15.53
CA ALA A 76 46.52 13.77 -16.00
C ALA A 76 48.05 13.76 -15.80
N VAL A 77 48.59 12.85 -14.98
CA VAL A 77 50.04 12.67 -14.78
C VAL A 77 50.60 11.50 -15.59
N GLY A 78 49.79 10.90 -16.47
CA GLY A 78 50.20 9.85 -17.40
C GLY A 78 50.18 8.42 -16.82
N ILE A 79 49.64 8.21 -15.62
CA ILE A 79 49.58 6.87 -15.01
C ILE A 79 48.30 6.16 -15.47
N SER A 80 48.47 5.03 -16.16
CA SER A 80 47.37 4.17 -16.61
C SER A 80 47.01 3.10 -15.59
N ARG A 81 45.71 2.91 -15.33
CA ARG A 81 45.17 1.93 -14.38
C ARG A 81 43.98 1.19 -15.01
N PRO A 82 43.85 -0.13 -14.83
CA PRO A 82 42.65 -0.84 -15.27
C PRO A 82 41.45 -0.42 -14.43
N ALA A 83 40.29 -0.26 -15.06
CA ALA A 83 39.05 0.12 -14.42
C ALA A 83 38.17 -1.12 -14.15
N PRO A 84 37.64 -1.27 -12.92
CA PRO A 84 36.70 -2.34 -12.62
C PRO A 84 35.35 -2.13 -13.32
N LEU A 85 34.77 -3.21 -13.86
CA LEU A 85 33.58 -3.16 -14.72
C LEU A 85 32.35 -3.82 -14.06
N TYR A 86 31.17 -3.20 -14.24
CA TYR A 86 29.87 -3.78 -13.82
C TYR A 86 29.09 -4.35 -15.01
N PHE A 87 29.19 -3.69 -16.16
CA PHE A 87 28.32 -3.93 -17.31
C PHE A 87 29.06 -3.55 -18.60
N VAL A 88 28.90 -4.36 -19.65
CA VAL A 88 29.36 -4.08 -21.01
C VAL A 88 28.26 -4.40 -22.00
N SER A 89 28.20 -3.61 -23.07
CA SER A 89 27.30 -3.79 -24.22
C SER A 89 27.90 -3.09 -25.43
N PRO A 90 27.38 -3.33 -26.65
CA PRO A 90 27.83 -2.59 -27.83
C PRO A 90 27.73 -1.08 -27.73
N SER A 91 26.81 -0.55 -26.92
CA SER A 91 26.56 0.90 -26.83
C SER A 91 26.87 1.54 -25.47
N GLN A 92 27.17 0.73 -24.44
CA GLN A 92 27.36 1.21 -23.08
C GLN A 92 28.28 0.31 -22.26
N ILE A 93 29.18 0.91 -21.48
CA ILE A 93 29.97 0.24 -20.43
C ILE A 93 29.77 0.99 -19.12
N ASN A 94 29.53 0.29 -18.01
CA ASN A 94 29.54 0.90 -16.67
C ASN A 94 30.79 0.43 -15.92
N LEU A 95 31.48 1.35 -15.25
CA LEU A 95 32.74 1.11 -14.54
C LEU A 95 32.92 1.98 -13.29
N GLU A 96 33.79 1.56 -12.38
CA GLU A 96 34.30 2.42 -11.31
C GLU A 96 35.54 3.15 -11.83
N ILE A 97 35.60 4.48 -11.67
CA ILE A 97 36.84 5.22 -11.90
C ILE A 97 37.87 4.77 -10.86
N PRO A 98 39.08 4.32 -11.24
CA PRO A 98 40.08 3.84 -10.29
C PRO A 98 40.33 4.87 -9.17
N ALA A 99 40.28 4.45 -7.91
CA ALA A 99 40.38 5.34 -6.75
C ALA A 99 41.71 6.14 -6.69
N GLY A 100 42.76 5.66 -7.36
CA GLY A 100 44.05 6.34 -7.45
C GLY A 100 44.18 7.39 -8.57
N THR A 101 43.14 7.60 -9.38
CA THR A 101 43.14 8.53 -10.53
C THR A 101 43.38 9.96 -10.04
N LYS A 102 44.35 10.67 -10.62
CA LYS A 102 44.64 12.07 -10.25
C LYS A 102 43.71 13.05 -10.98
N GLN A 103 43.41 14.16 -10.31
CA GLN A 103 42.60 15.25 -10.87
C GLN A 103 43.23 15.83 -12.15
N GLY A 104 42.38 16.34 -13.03
CA GLY A 104 42.75 16.90 -14.33
C GLY A 104 42.17 16.11 -15.50
N ARG A 105 42.58 16.47 -16.72
CA ARG A 105 42.09 15.81 -17.94
C ARG A 105 42.67 14.40 -18.05
N ALA A 106 41.79 13.40 -18.06
CA ALA A 106 42.14 11.99 -18.19
C ALA A 106 41.76 11.45 -19.57
N THR A 107 42.40 10.36 -19.96
CA THR A 107 42.07 9.59 -21.15
C THR A 107 41.63 8.19 -20.75
N LEU A 108 40.53 7.71 -21.32
CA LEU A 108 40.02 6.36 -21.16
C LEU A 108 40.26 5.59 -22.47
N ALA A 109 40.71 4.34 -22.36
CA ALA A 109 40.84 3.41 -23.48
C ALA A 109 39.97 2.17 -23.24
N VAL A 110 39.01 1.93 -24.13
CA VAL A 110 38.20 0.71 -24.20
C VAL A 110 38.88 -0.23 -25.18
N LYS A 111 39.20 -1.45 -24.75
CA LYS A 111 39.72 -2.51 -25.61
C LYS A 111 38.71 -3.63 -25.66
N SER A 112 38.26 -3.98 -26.86
CA SER A 112 37.38 -5.12 -27.10
C SER A 112 37.70 -5.79 -28.44
N ALA A 113 36.91 -6.80 -28.83
CA ALA A 113 37.07 -7.48 -30.12
C ALA A 113 36.81 -6.58 -31.34
N THR A 114 36.16 -5.43 -31.16
CA THR A 114 35.92 -4.46 -32.25
C THR A 114 37.12 -3.52 -32.48
N GLY A 115 38.11 -3.51 -31.57
CA GLY A 115 39.27 -2.65 -31.60
C GLY A 115 39.47 -1.87 -30.30
N THR A 116 40.35 -0.87 -30.36
CA THR A 116 40.57 0.07 -29.25
C THR A 116 39.90 1.39 -29.56
N GLN A 117 39.06 1.87 -28.64
CA GLN A 117 38.45 3.19 -28.71
C GLN A 117 38.91 4.04 -27.53
N THR A 118 39.06 5.35 -27.73
CA THR A 118 39.51 6.26 -26.68
C THR A 118 38.58 7.44 -26.50
N ALA A 119 38.54 7.97 -25.28
CA ALA A 119 37.78 9.16 -24.92
C ALA A 119 38.56 10.00 -23.91
N THR A 120 38.28 11.30 -23.87
CA THR A 120 38.82 12.18 -22.81
C THR A 120 37.70 12.69 -21.93
N PHE A 121 37.99 12.87 -20.65
CA PHE A 121 37.03 13.38 -19.67
C PHE A 121 37.76 14.07 -18.51
N ASP A 122 37.04 14.90 -17.78
CA ASP A 122 37.61 15.62 -16.63
C ASP A 122 37.44 14.82 -15.34
N VAL A 123 38.51 14.77 -14.55
CA VAL A 123 38.51 14.20 -13.19
C VAL A 123 38.67 15.34 -12.19
N SER A 124 37.71 15.49 -11.29
CA SER A 124 37.76 16.43 -10.17
C SER A 124 37.93 15.71 -8.83
N THR A 125 38.26 16.45 -7.77
CA THR A 125 38.33 15.91 -6.40
C THR A 125 37.00 15.30 -5.95
N VAL A 126 35.90 16.01 -6.25
CA VAL A 126 34.53 15.54 -6.04
C VAL A 126 33.69 15.82 -7.27
N SER A 127 32.76 14.92 -7.57
CA SER A 127 31.79 15.03 -8.66
C SER A 127 30.46 14.43 -8.16
N PRO A 128 29.79 15.10 -7.21
CA PRO A 128 28.60 14.56 -6.57
C PRO A 128 27.46 14.38 -7.58
N ALA A 129 26.84 13.21 -7.57
CA ALA A 129 25.65 12.92 -8.37
C ALA A 129 24.71 11.99 -7.61
N LEU A 130 23.39 12.22 -7.73
CA LEU A 130 22.32 11.43 -7.13
C LEU A 130 21.71 10.51 -8.18
N PHE A 131 21.50 9.23 -7.84
CA PHE A 131 20.83 8.30 -8.75
C PHE A 131 19.32 8.57 -8.77
N SER A 132 18.70 8.50 -9.96
CA SER A 132 17.24 8.47 -10.12
C SER A 132 16.73 7.04 -10.25
N ALA A 133 15.49 6.79 -9.85
CA ALA A 133 14.84 5.49 -9.79
C ALA A 133 14.72 4.79 -11.16
N ASP A 134 14.63 5.58 -12.22
CA ASP A 134 14.58 5.15 -13.62
C ASP A 134 15.95 5.18 -14.31
N GLY A 135 17.00 5.61 -13.60
CA GLY A 135 18.35 5.76 -14.12
C GLY A 135 18.54 6.96 -15.06
N SER A 136 17.54 7.82 -15.31
CA SER A 136 17.67 8.97 -16.22
C SER A 136 18.55 10.12 -15.71
N GLY A 137 18.87 10.12 -14.41
CA GLY A 137 19.56 11.21 -13.71
C GLY A 137 18.66 12.40 -13.34
N ALA A 138 17.35 12.27 -13.53
CA ALA A 138 16.34 13.24 -13.12
C ALA A 138 15.06 12.53 -12.65
N GLY A 139 14.09 13.28 -12.13
CA GLY A 139 12.83 12.70 -11.64
C GLY A 139 13.02 11.98 -10.30
N LEU A 140 12.30 10.88 -10.09
CA LEU A 140 12.25 10.22 -8.77
C LEU A 140 13.62 9.76 -8.29
N ALA A 141 13.94 10.03 -7.03
CA ALA A 141 15.19 9.62 -6.43
C ALA A 141 15.25 8.10 -6.28
N ALA A 142 16.41 7.51 -6.57
CA ALA A 142 16.76 6.20 -6.06
C ALA A 142 17.06 6.34 -4.56
N ALA A 143 16.03 6.20 -3.74
CA ALA A 143 16.13 6.44 -2.31
C ALA A 143 15.18 5.56 -1.49
N GLN A 144 15.46 5.52 -0.19
CA GLN A 144 14.64 4.85 0.82
C GLN A 144 14.39 5.79 2.00
N VAL A 145 13.30 5.55 2.74
CA VAL A 145 13.06 6.17 4.04
C VAL A 145 13.01 5.10 5.12
N LEU A 146 13.77 5.33 6.19
CA LEU A 146 13.75 4.55 7.42
C LEU A 146 12.97 5.33 8.47
N THR A 147 11.80 4.86 8.88
CA THR A 147 11.04 5.43 10.00
C THR A 147 11.32 4.64 11.27
N ILE A 148 11.47 5.34 12.39
CA ILE A 148 11.70 4.77 13.72
C ILE A 148 10.62 5.32 14.65
N ASN A 149 9.87 4.43 15.31
CA ASN A 149 8.90 4.84 16.32
C ASN A 149 9.54 4.94 17.73
N ARG A 150 8.80 5.46 18.72
CA ARG A 150 9.28 5.58 20.11
C ARG A 150 9.73 4.27 20.76
N LYS A 151 9.28 3.12 20.26
CA LYS A 151 9.66 1.79 20.76
C LYS A 151 10.92 1.25 20.07
N GLY A 152 11.51 2.00 19.14
CA GLY A 152 12.69 1.60 18.38
C GLY A 152 12.37 0.69 17.18
N THR A 153 11.10 0.45 16.85
CA THR A 153 10.73 -0.32 15.66
C THR A 153 11.13 0.45 14.41
N GLN A 154 11.84 -0.22 13.51
CA GLN A 154 12.34 0.37 12.28
C GLN A 154 11.58 -0.17 11.07
N VAL A 155 11.14 0.73 10.18
CA VAL A 155 10.49 0.36 8.92
C VAL A 155 11.22 1.04 7.78
N LEU A 156 11.74 0.25 6.84
CA LEU A 156 12.45 0.74 5.66
C LEU A 156 11.55 0.63 4.43
N GLN A 157 11.36 1.73 3.72
CA GLN A 157 10.48 1.82 2.55
C GLN A 157 11.19 2.53 1.40
N SER A 158 10.87 2.18 0.15
CA SER A 158 11.36 2.96 -1.00
C SER A 158 10.48 4.20 -1.23
N VAL A 159 11.07 5.28 -1.75
CA VAL A 159 10.36 6.52 -2.15
C VAL A 159 9.63 6.39 -3.50
N TYR A 160 9.76 5.24 -4.16
CA TYR A 160 9.05 4.93 -5.38
C TYR A 160 8.53 3.48 -5.37
N THR A 161 7.65 3.18 -6.31
CA THR A 161 7.21 1.82 -6.62
C THR A 161 7.19 1.64 -8.13
N ILE A 162 7.13 0.39 -8.60
CA ILE A 162 6.89 0.11 -10.02
C ILE A 162 5.39 -0.03 -10.21
N ASP A 163 4.84 0.71 -11.15
CA ASP A 163 3.46 0.53 -11.62
C ASP A 163 3.37 -0.81 -12.36
N PRO A 164 2.53 -1.76 -11.90
CA PRO A 164 2.45 -3.09 -12.50
C PRO A 164 1.90 -3.09 -13.94
N LEU A 165 1.16 -2.05 -14.35
CA LEU A 165 0.60 -1.97 -15.70
C LEU A 165 1.60 -1.41 -16.71
N THR A 166 2.35 -0.38 -16.32
CA THR A 166 3.26 0.33 -17.22
C THR A 166 4.72 -0.08 -17.06
N SER A 167 5.04 -0.84 -16.01
CA SER A 167 6.41 -1.15 -15.56
C SER A 167 7.27 0.10 -15.30
N ARG A 168 6.64 1.28 -15.14
CA ARG A 168 7.33 2.54 -14.88
C ARG A 168 7.47 2.80 -13.38
N GLN A 169 8.54 3.48 -13.01
CA GLN A 169 8.72 3.99 -11.66
C GLN A 169 7.74 5.16 -11.42
N VAL A 170 6.93 5.03 -10.38
CA VAL A 170 6.01 6.07 -9.92
C VAL A 170 6.27 6.41 -8.46
N ALA A 171 5.94 7.63 -8.07
CA ALA A 171 6.22 8.12 -6.73
C ALA A 171 5.48 7.25 -5.70
N ARG A 172 6.17 6.91 -4.61
CA ARG A 172 5.54 6.37 -3.41
C ARG A 172 5.71 7.45 -2.34
N PRO A 173 4.64 8.22 -2.05
CA PRO A 173 4.70 9.26 -1.04
C PRO A 173 5.26 8.73 0.28
N VAL A 174 6.28 9.41 0.80
CA VAL A 174 6.83 9.21 2.13
C VAL A 174 5.83 9.81 3.10
N ILE A 175 5.07 8.94 3.75
CA ILE A 175 4.05 9.34 4.71
C ILE A 175 4.54 8.98 6.11
N PHE A 176 4.70 9.99 6.97
CA PHE A 176 5.07 9.78 8.37
C PHE A 176 3.82 9.49 9.20
N GLU A 177 3.84 8.38 9.95
CA GLU A 177 2.80 8.07 10.93
C GLU A 177 2.86 9.05 12.11
N GLU A 178 1.75 9.29 12.82
CA GLU A 178 1.77 10.06 14.08
C GLU A 178 2.70 9.47 15.15
N THR A 179 2.93 8.16 15.08
CA THR A 179 3.84 7.39 15.94
C THR A 179 5.29 7.45 15.50
N THR A 180 5.58 8.03 14.33
CA THR A 180 6.95 8.19 13.82
C THR A 180 7.66 9.21 14.69
N ASP A 181 8.68 8.76 15.40
CA ASP A 181 9.46 9.61 16.28
C ASP A 181 10.64 10.22 15.51
N ARG A 182 11.26 9.42 14.64
CA ARG A 182 12.38 9.82 13.78
C ARG A 182 12.23 9.22 12.39
N ALA A 183 12.67 9.93 11.36
CA ALA A 183 12.76 9.37 10.02
C ALA A 183 14.08 9.76 9.35
N PHE A 184 14.64 8.85 8.56
CA PHE A 184 15.86 9.08 7.80
C PHE A 184 15.62 8.84 6.31
N LEU A 185 15.93 9.83 5.49
CA LEU A 185 16.04 9.67 4.05
C LEU A 185 17.44 9.14 3.72
N ILE A 186 17.48 8.02 3.00
CA ILE A 186 18.69 7.34 2.55
C ILE A 186 18.77 7.52 1.03
N LEU A 187 19.67 8.39 0.59
CA LEU A 187 19.94 8.69 -0.80
C LEU A 187 21.10 7.84 -1.32
N TYR A 188 20.99 7.40 -2.58
CA TYR A 188 22.10 6.77 -3.28
C TYR A 188 22.77 7.76 -4.24
N ALA A 189 24.09 7.83 -4.16
CA ALA A 189 24.90 8.84 -4.81
C ALA A 189 26.21 8.25 -5.36
N THR A 190 27.02 9.08 -5.99
CA THR A 190 28.41 8.77 -6.34
C THR A 190 29.28 10.03 -6.34
N GLY A 191 30.60 9.86 -6.25
CA GLY A 191 31.58 10.93 -6.44
C GLY A 191 31.76 11.87 -5.26
N LEU A 192 31.41 11.43 -4.04
CA LEU A 192 31.51 12.23 -2.80
C LEU A 192 32.65 11.80 -1.86
N ARG A 193 33.47 10.82 -2.27
CA ARG A 193 34.51 10.23 -1.44
C ARG A 193 35.72 11.15 -1.21
N GLY A 194 36.03 12.02 -2.17
CA GLY A 194 37.14 12.98 -2.08
C GLY A 194 36.86 14.23 -1.24
N ARG A 195 35.71 14.27 -0.55
CA ARG A 195 35.27 15.45 0.23
C ARG A 195 36.25 15.85 1.34
N ALA A 196 36.27 17.13 1.71
CA ALA A 196 37.10 17.61 2.82
C ALA A 196 36.62 17.08 4.19
N SER A 197 35.32 17.07 4.45
CA SER A 197 34.72 16.60 5.71
C SER A 197 33.24 16.22 5.52
N LEU A 198 32.60 15.61 6.51
CA LEU A 198 31.15 15.42 6.48
C LEU A 198 30.39 16.77 6.49
N SER A 199 30.91 17.76 7.21
CA SER A 199 30.30 19.11 7.31
C SER A 199 30.37 19.92 6.02
N SER A 200 31.23 19.52 5.07
CA SER A 200 31.27 20.10 3.71
C SER A 200 30.11 19.65 2.82
N ILE A 201 29.33 18.67 3.27
CA ILE A 201 28.16 18.18 2.54
C ILE A 201 26.92 18.93 3.00
N THR A 202 26.11 19.35 2.04
CA THR A 202 24.77 19.90 2.29
C THR A 202 23.77 19.17 1.41
N VAL A 203 22.57 18.94 1.92
CA VAL A 203 21.46 18.42 1.10
C VAL A 203 20.31 19.39 1.15
N MET A 204 19.86 19.83 -0.01
CA MET A 204 18.63 20.60 -0.14
C MET A 204 17.47 19.63 -0.31
N VAL A 205 16.40 19.77 0.48
CA VAL A 205 15.13 19.04 0.34
C VAL A 205 14.00 20.06 0.35
N GLY A 206 13.31 20.24 -0.77
CA GLY A 206 12.19 21.19 -0.86
C GLY A 206 12.54 22.66 -0.60
N GLY A 207 13.83 23.03 -0.68
CA GLY A 207 14.32 24.36 -0.32
C GLY A 207 14.88 24.45 1.11
N GLN A 208 14.66 23.42 1.94
CA GLN A 208 15.28 23.31 3.26
C GLN A 208 16.68 22.70 3.15
N GLN A 209 17.68 23.35 3.74
CA GLN A 209 19.04 22.83 3.82
C GLN A 209 19.17 21.91 5.04
N LEU A 210 19.60 20.66 4.80
CA LEU A 210 19.80 19.62 5.81
C LEU A 210 21.27 19.15 5.81
N GLN A 211 21.73 18.75 6.99
CA GLN A 211 23.05 18.17 7.19
C GLN A 211 22.94 16.63 7.26
N PRO A 212 23.74 15.88 6.49
CA PRO A 212 23.70 14.43 6.54
C PRO A 212 24.29 13.89 7.84
N THR A 213 23.65 12.87 8.40
CA THR A 213 24.15 12.11 9.56
C THR A 213 25.20 11.08 9.13
N PHE A 214 25.21 10.71 7.84
CA PHE A 214 26.22 9.84 7.24
C PHE A 214 26.38 10.17 5.76
N ALA A 215 27.62 10.09 5.27
CA ALA A 215 27.91 10.08 3.84
C ALA A 215 29.18 9.26 3.56
N GLY A 216 29.13 8.31 2.65
CA GLY A 216 30.28 7.47 2.32
C GLY A 216 29.94 6.28 1.43
N PRO A 217 30.88 5.34 1.22
CA PRO A 217 30.61 4.15 0.43
C PRO A 217 29.40 3.37 0.97
N GLN A 218 28.51 2.91 0.09
CA GLN A 218 27.34 2.13 0.49
C GLN A 218 27.73 0.73 1.03
N GLY A 219 28.88 0.21 0.61
CA GLY A 219 29.51 -1.00 1.17
C GLY A 219 29.22 -2.30 0.42
N SER A 220 28.24 -2.35 -0.48
CA SER A 220 27.95 -3.55 -1.31
C SER A 220 28.27 -3.37 -2.79
N PHE A 221 28.24 -2.14 -3.29
CA PHE A 221 28.50 -1.83 -4.70
C PHE A 221 29.68 -0.83 -4.76
N PRO A 222 30.81 -1.20 -5.37
CA PRO A 222 31.90 -0.24 -5.62
C PRO A 222 31.38 0.93 -6.45
N GLY A 223 31.98 2.11 -6.36
CA GLY A 223 31.47 3.34 -7.00
C GLY A 223 30.16 3.92 -6.43
N LEU A 224 29.37 3.16 -5.67
CA LEU A 224 28.14 3.64 -5.03
C LEU A 224 28.44 4.25 -3.66
N ASP A 225 27.85 5.41 -3.42
CA ASP A 225 27.85 6.11 -2.15
C ASP A 225 26.42 6.19 -1.59
N GLN A 226 26.32 6.33 -0.27
CA GLN A 226 25.08 6.48 0.48
C GLN A 226 25.16 7.76 1.31
N VAL A 227 24.05 8.50 1.36
CA VAL A 227 23.89 9.70 2.19
C VAL A 227 22.62 9.54 3.04
N ASN A 228 22.75 9.62 4.36
CA ASN A 228 21.62 9.52 5.30
C ASN A 228 21.31 10.90 5.88
N LEU A 229 20.03 11.25 5.90
CA LEU A 229 19.54 12.54 6.37
C LEU A 229 18.44 12.31 7.38
N GLU A 230 18.54 12.87 8.57
CA GLU A 230 17.40 12.91 9.48
C GLU A 230 16.40 13.95 8.99
N LEU A 231 15.15 13.56 8.81
CA LEU A 231 14.09 14.40 8.28
C LEU A 231 13.43 15.18 9.43
N PRO A 232 13.26 16.50 9.28
CA PRO A 232 12.61 17.32 10.31
C PRO A 232 11.09 17.15 10.21
N LEU A 233 10.56 16.08 10.81
CA LEU A 233 9.16 15.65 10.68
C LEU A 233 8.13 16.77 10.92
N ALA A 234 8.45 17.74 11.80
CA ALA A 234 7.57 18.85 12.12
C ALA A 234 7.54 19.95 11.05
N SER A 235 8.62 20.13 10.27
CA SER A 235 8.79 21.27 9.35
C SER A 235 9.09 20.89 7.90
N ILE A 236 9.24 19.59 7.58
CA ILE A 236 9.37 19.16 6.19
C ILE A 236 8.07 19.40 5.42
N ASP A 237 8.20 19.99 4.23
CA ASP A 237 7.07 20.28 3.36
C ASP A 237 6.43 19.01 2.78
N ASP A 238 5.14 19.09 2.47
CA ASP A 238 4.40 18.04 1.76
C ASP A 238 4.48 18.23 0.23
N GLY A 239 4.29 17.15 -0.52
CA GLY A 239 4.29 17.12 -1.98
C GLY A 239 5.62 16.66 -2.59
N VAL A 240 5.75 16.85 -3.90
CA VAL A 240 6.97 16.48 -4.64
C VAL A 240 8.05 17.53 -4.40
N LEU A 241 9.08 17.15 -3.64
CA LEU A 241 10.19 18.00 -3.27
C LEU A 241 11.43 17.69 -4.11
N ASN A 242 12.10 18.76 -4.56
CA ASN A 242 13.41 18.65 -5.19
C ASN A 242 14.48 18.34 -4.14
N ILE A 243 15.41 17.47 -4.51
CA ILE A 243 16.52 17.01 -3.69
C ILE A 243 17.82 17.18 -4.47
N SER A 244 18.80 17.85 -3.87
CA SER A 244 20.15 18.00 -4.42
C SER A 244 21.22 17.97 -3.35
N LEU A 245 22.39 17.45 -3.70
CA LEU A 245 23.57 17.35 -2.85
C LEU A 245 24.59 18.42 -3.25
N GLY A 246 25.13 19.15 -2.27
CA GLY A 246 26.32 19.98 -2.42
C GLY A 246 27.49 19.34 -1.68
N VAL A 247 28.66 19.21 -2.32
CA VAL A 247 29.89 18.68 -1.71
C VAL A 247 31.05 19.61 -2.07
N ASP A 248 31.71 20.20 -1.07
CA ASP A 248 32.81 21.16 -1.26
C ASP A 248 32.48 22.27 -2.29
N GLY A 249 31.23 22.76 -2.26
CA GLY A 249 30.74 23.79 -3.18
C GLY A 249 30.31 23.30 -4.56
N VAL A 250 30.41 22.00 -4.86
CA VAL A 250 29.95 21.39 -6.12
C VAL A 250 28.57 20.79 -5.95
N ASN A 251 27.63 21.15 -6.83
CA ASN A 251 26.23 20.67 -6.77
C ASN A 251 25.99 19.47 -7.68
N SER A 252 25.17 18.53 -7.21
CA SER A 252 24.69 17.38 -7.98
C SER A 252 23.64 17.75 -9.03
N ASN A 253 23.16 16.74 -9.75
CA ASN A 253 21.84 16.77 -10.39
C ASN A 253 20.72 16.85 -9.33
N VAL A 254 19.52 17.19 -9.78
CA VAL A 254 18.32 17.28 -8.95
C VAL A 254 17.45 16.06 -9.19
N VAL A 255 17.06 15.39 -8.11
CA VAL A 255 16.05 14.32 -8.10
C VAL A 255 14.87 14.75 -7.24
N THR A 256 13.80 13.97 -7.21
CA THR A 256 12.58 14.30 -6.48
C THR A 256 12.14 13.16 -5.57
N ALA A 257 11.55 13.48 -4.42
CA ALA A 257 10.76 12.53 -3.66
C ALA A 257 9.45 13.19 -3.24
N GLU A 258 8.38 12.39 -3.14
CA GLU A 258 7.08 12.88 -2.68
C GLU A 258 6.96 12.65 -1.18
N PHE A 259 6.60 13.69 -0.42
CA PHE A 259 6.37 13.64 1.02
C PHE A 259 4.90 13.95 1.33
N GLY A 260 4.39 13.45 2.46
CA GLY A 260 3.05 13.78 2.92
C GLY A 260 2.86 13.51 4.42
N ARG A 261 1.87 14.17 5.01
CA ARG A 261 1.42 13.93 6.39
C ARG A 261 -0.01 13.41 6.42
N TRP A 262 -0.33 12.62 7.45
CA TRP A 262 -1.72 12.31 7.77
C TRP A 262 -2.42 13.57 8.27
N ILE A 263 -3.51 13.96 7.61
CA ILE A 263 -4.51 14.85 8.20
C ILE A 263 -5.83 14.09 8.24
N GLY A 264 -6.28 13.72 9.44
CA GLY A 264 -7.63 13.22 9.70
C GLY A 264 -8.12 12.17 8.70
N ALA A 265 -7.46 11.01 8.64
CA ALA A 265 -7.92 9.84 7.86
C ALA A 265 -7.87 9.96 6.31
N VAL A 266 -7.30 11.02 5.72
CA VAL A 266 -7.21 11.20 4.26
C VAL A 266 -5.81 11.59 3.79
N LEU A 267 -5.38 10.99 2.66
CA LEU A 267 -4.20 11.42 1.90
C LEU A 267 -4.57 12.65 1.05
N ALA A 268 -4.18 13.86 1.45
CA ALA A 268 -4.33 15.03 0.58
C ALA A 268 -3.34 14.93 -0.60
N ARG A 269 -3.86 14.95 -1.83
CA ARG A 269 -3.05 14.94 -3.06
C ARG A 269 -2.94 16.35 -3.66
N PRO A 270 -1.88 16.62 -4.45
CA PRO A 270 -1.82 17.76 -5.34
C PRO A 270 -3.06 17.87 -6.26
N ASN A 271 -3.68 19.05 -6.35
CA ASN A 271 -4.80 19.42 -7.22
C ASN A 271 -6.17 18.71 -7.01
N HIS A 272 -6.47 18.17 -5.81
CA HIS A 272 -7.73 17.46 -5.54
C HIS A 272 -8.43 17.94 -4.26
N VAL A 273 -9.69 18.38 -4.37
CA VAL A 273 -10.55 18.65 -3.21
C VAL A 273 -11.46 17.45 -2.97
N TYR A 274 -11.33 16.84 -1.80
CA TYR A 274 -12.19 15.78 -1.33
C TYR A 274 -13.33 16.36 -0.48
N LEU A 275 -14.50 15.79 -0.61
CA LEU A 275 -15.64 16.12 0.23
C LEU A 275 -16.01 14.88 1.00
N ASN A 276 -15.80 14.91 2.32
CA ASN A 276 -16.26 13.87 3.21
C ASN A 276 -17.36 14.47 4.08
N ALA A 277 -18.55 14.59 3.49
CA ALA A 277 -19.74 14.99 4.21
C ALA A 277 -20.13 13.85 5.18
N ALA A 278 -19.51 13.82 6.35
CA ALA A 278 -20.09 13.11 7.48
C ALA A 278 -21.29 13.94 7.96
N PRO A 279 -22.48 13.36 8.19
CA PRO A 279 -23.54 14.05 8.91
C PRO A 279 -23.06 14.34 10.34
N GLY A 280 -23.49 15.47 10.88
CA GLY A 280 -23.47 15.66 12.33
C GLY A 280 -24.37 14.63 13.01
N PRO A 281 -24.07 14.23 14.27
CA PRO A 281 -24.95 13.36 15.03
C PRO A 281 -26.35 13.97 15.15
N SER A 282 -27.38 13.11 15.18
CA SER A 282 -28.76 13.40 15.61
C SER A 282 -29.62 14.40 14.81
N GLY A 283 -29.78 14.20 13.50
CA GLY A 283 -30.94 14.74 12.77
C GLY A 283 -31.02 16.27 12.63
N ASN A 284 -29.94 16.99 12.93
CA ASN A 284 -29.76 18.39 12.54
C ASN A 284 -29.26 18.44 11.08
N PRO A 285 -29.59 19.49 10.28
CA PRO A 285 -29.02 19.63 8.94
C PRO A 285 -27.50 19.76 9.07
N GLY A 286 -26.82 18.63 8.80
CA GLY A 286 -25.48 18.34 9.30
C GLY A 286 -24.42 19.35 8.92
N LEU A 287 -23.45 19.52 9.82
CA LEU A 287 -22.14 20.06 9.47
C LEU A 287 -21.48 19.12 8.46
N ALA A 288 -21.38 19.53 7.21
CA ALA A 288 -20.59 18.81 6.21
C ALA A 288 -19.12 19.17 6.36
N MET A 289 -18.25 18.17 6.47
CA MET A 289 -16.81 18.37 6.45
C MET A 289 -16.27 18.32 5.03
N ILE A 290 -15.62 19.39 4.60
CA ILE A 290 -14.92 19.50 3.32
C ILE A 290 -13.44 19.31 3.60
N TYR A 291 -12.75 18.49 2.80
CA TYR A 291 -11.31 18.28 2.90
C TYR A 291 -10.63 18.73 1.60
N ALA A 292 -10.11 19.96 1.57
CA ALA A 292 -9.44 20.47 0.38
C ALA A 292 -7.94 20.17 0.44
N GLY A 293 -7.40 19.55 -0.62
CA GLY A 293 -5.96 19.40 -0.85
C GLY A 293 -5.56 19.99 -2.20
N TRP A 294 -4.36 20.53 -2.33
CA TRP A 294 -3.86 21.04 -3.60
C TRP A 294 -2.34 20.92 -3.69
N LYS A 295 -1.79 21.19 -4.89
CA LYS A 295 -0.35 21.17 -5.09
C LYS A 295 0.25 22.39 -4.40
N ALA A 296 1.22 22.18 -3.52
CA ALA A 296 1.99 23.30 -2.97
C ALA A 296 2.63 24.11 -4.09
N VAL A 297 2.54 25.44 -3.99
CA VAL A 297 3.24 26.37 -4.87
C VAL A 297 4.43 26.94 -4.09
N PRO A 298 5.67 26.62 -4.47
CA PRO A 298 6.87 26.95 -3.67
C PRO A 298 7.05 28.43 -3.33
N THR A 299 6.47 29.33 -4.13
CA THR A 299 6.54 30.78 -3.94
C THR A 299 5.36 31.37 -3.17
N ALA A 300 4.37 30.56 -2.81
CA ALA A 300 3.19 31.00 -2.07
C ALA A 300 3.52 31.07 -0.57
N ALA A 301 3.26 32.23 0.04
CA ALA A 301 3.33 32.43 1.48
C ALA A 301 2.06 31.97 2.21
N ALA A 302 0.92 31.94 1.50
CA ALA A 302 -0.35 31.41 1.97
C ALA A 302 -1.24 31.02 0.78
N TYR A 303 -2.39 30.44 1.07
CA TYR A 303 -3.43 30.13 0.09
C TYR A 303 -4.76 30.72 0.53
N ILE A 304 -5.60 31.09 -0.43
CA ILE A 304 -7.02 31.39 -0.19
C ILE A 304 -7.82 30.29 -0.85
N VAL A 305 -8.59 29.56 -0.05
CA VAL A 305 -9.58 28.62 -0.56
C VAL A 305 -10.91 29.35 -0.66
N ARG A 306 -11.34 29.59 -1.90
CA ARG A 306 -12.65 30.11 -2.23
C ARG A 306 -13.64 28.96 -2.31
N LEU A 307 -14.59 28.92 -1.39
CA LEU A 307 -15.68 27.96 -1.36
C LEU A 307 -16.93 28.61 -1.94
N ALA A 308 -17.37 28.16 -3.10
CA ALA A 308 -18.66 28.52 -3.67
C ALA A 308 -19.66 27.38 -3.43
N VAL A 309 -20.84 27.72 -2.94
CA VAL A 309 -21.94 26.77 -2.74
C VAL A 309 -23.14 27.27 -3.52
N THR A 310 -23.82 26.41 -4.28
CA THR A 310 -25.05 26.77 -4.99
C THR A 310 -26.04 27.47 -4.04
N GLY A 311 -26.44 28.70 -4.40
CA GLY A 311 -27.39 29.50 -3.62
C GLY A 311 -26.81 30.19 -2.38
N ARG A 312 -25.49 30.20 -2.19
CA ARG A 312 -24.81 30.97 -1.13
C ARG A 312 -23.71 31.87 -1.72
N PRO A 313 -23.38 32.99 -1.07
CA PRO A 313 -22.20 33.77 -1.42
C PRO A 313 -20.94 32.91 -1.25
N ALA A 314 -19.94 33.12 -2.10
CA ALA A 314 -18.66 32.45 -1.97
C ALA A 314 -17.92 32.96 -0.71
N GLU A 315 -17.28 32.05 0.01
CA GLU A 315 -16.48 32.36 1.20
C GLU A 315 -15.01 32.10 0.93
N ASP A 316 -14.16 33.07 1.25
CA ASP A 316 -12.70 32.94 1.15
C ASP A 316 -12.11 32.58 2.52
N ARG A 317 -11.30 31.52 2.56
CA ARG A 317 -10.60 31.07 3.76
C ARG A 317 -9.10 31.08 3.52
N MET A 318 -8.38 31.89 4.29
CA MET A 318 -6.92 31.92 4.23
C MET A 318 -6.33 30.77 5.04
N VAL A 319 -5.39 30.04 4.44
CA VAL A 319 -4.77 28.85 5.02
C VAL A 319 -3.28 28.82 4.71
N ALA A 320 -2.49 28.34 5.67
CA ALA A 320 -1.02 28.32 5.57
C ALA A 320 -0.47 27.05 4.92
N ALA A 321 -1.27 25.99 4.83
CA ALA A 321 -0.87 24.69 4.31
C ALA A 321 -1.62 24.36 3.02
N PRO A 322 -1.04 23.54 2.12
CA PRO A 322 -1.67 23.13 0.86
C PRO A 322 -2.80 22.10 1.04
N GLN A 323 -3.29 21.96 2.27
CA GLN A 323 -4.36 21.07 2.68
C GLN A 323 -5.08 21.66 3.90
N THR A 324 -6.39 21.46 3.97
CA THR A 324 -7.22 21.99 5.07
C THR A 324 -8.60 21.32 5.10
N SER A 325 -9.34 21.52 6.19
CA SER A 325 -10.73 21.10 6.28
C SER A 325 -11.66 22.23 6.73
N PHE A 326 -12.90 22.19 6.25
CA PHE A 326 -13.92 23.19 6.55
C PHE A 326 -15.21 22.52 6.98
N SER A 327 -15.86 23.04 8.01
CA SER A 327 -17.22 22.66 8.35
C SER A 327 -18.21 23.63 7.70
N LEU A 328 -19.12 23.11 6.88
CA LEU A 328 -20.24 23.88 6.32
C LEU A 328 -21.56 23.34 6.86
N ALA A 329 -22.33 24.18 7.55
CA ALA A 329 -23.64 23.82 8.06
C ALA A 329 -24.77 24.14 7.07
N GLY A 330 -25.86 23.36 7.11
CA GLY A 330 -27.14 23.69 6.46
C GLY A 330 -27.16 23.58 4.93
N LEU A 331 -26.26 22.81 4.31
CA LEU A 331 -26.20 22.66 2.86
C LEU A 331 -27.45 21.96 2.32
N PRO A 332 -28.15 22.52 1.30
CA PRO A 332 -29.31 21.85 0.72
C PRO A 332 -28.89 20.64 -0.12
N ALA A 333 -29.81 19.69 -0.26
CA ALA A 333 -29.67 18.54 -1.15
C ALA A 333 -29.33 18.99 -2.58
N GLY A 334 -28.36 18.34 -3.23
CA GLY A 334 -27.94 18.70 -4.59
C GLY A 334 -27.15 20.01 -4.70
N ALA A 335 -26.82 20.66 -3.58
CA ALA A 335 -25.91 21.80 -3.59
C ALA A 335 -24.57 21.39 -4.22
N VAL A 336 -24.11 22.15 -5.21
CA VAL A 336 -22.77 22.01 -5.74
C VAL A 336 -21.85 22.81 -4.83
N VAL A 337 -20.86 22.13 -4.27
CA VAL A 337 -19.80 22.74 -3.48
C VAL A 337 -18.56 22.76 -4.34
N THR A 338 -18.14 23.95 -4.74
CA THR A 338 -16.96 24.18 -5.58
C THR A 338 -15.88 24.85 -4.75
N ALA A 339 -14.69 24.26 -4.73
CA ALA A 339 -13.51 24.85 -4.11
C ALA A 339 -12.52 25.29 -5.19
N THR A 340 -12.03 26.52 -5.08
CA THR A 340 -10.98 27.09 -5.94
C THR A 340 -9.88 27.63 -5.04
N VAL A 341 -8.62 27.30 -5.35
CA VAL A 341 -7.49 27.72 -4.54
C VAL A 341 -6.73 28.83 -5.26
N LEU A 342 -6.53 29.95 -4.58
CA LEU A 342 -5.66 31.05 -4.99
C LEU A 342 -4.38 30.99 -4.18
N THR A 343 -3.25 31.30 -4.80
CA THR A 343 -1.97 31.46 -4.08
C THR A 343 -1.77 32.91 -3.69
N VAL A 344 -1.23 33.14 -2.50
CA VAL A 344 -0.85 34.46 -1.99
C VAL A 344 0.67 34.48 -1.87
N ASN A 345 1.34 35.42 -2.55
CA ASN A 345 2.79 35.58 -2.45
C ASN A 345 3.18 36.33 -1.15
N ALA A 346 4.48 36.41 -0.86
CA ALA A 346 5.00 37.08 0.34
C ALA A 346 4.67 38.58 0.43
N GLN A 347 4.34 39.22 -0.70
CA GLN A 347 3.94 40.63 -0.80
C GLN A 347 2.42 40.83 -0.74
N GLY A 348 1.64 39.77 -0.50
CA GLY A 348 0.18 39.81 -0.43
C GLY A 348 -0.53 39.79 -1.79
N GLY A 349 0.20 39.67 -2.90
CA GLY A 349 -0.36 39.53 -4.25
C GLY A 349 -0.96 38.14 -4.48
N GLN A 350 -2.18 38.11 -5.01
CA GLN A 350 -2.89 36.88 -5.38
C GLN A 350 -2.54 36.46 -6.81
N SER A 351 -2.35 35.17 -7.09
CA SER A 351 -2.05 34.66 -8.42
C SER A 351 -3.00 33.53 -8.88
N VAL A 352 -2.73 32.96 -10.06
CA VAL A 352 -3.65 32.14 -10.88
C VAL A 352 -4.34 31.04 -10.07
N PRO A 353 -5.69 30.95 -10.11
CA PRO A 353 -6.43 29.92 -9.40
C PRO A 353 -6.13 28.51 -9.91
N SER A 354 -6.16 27.52 -9.02
CA SER A 354 -6.21 26.10 -9.40
C SER A 354 -7.48 25.79 -10.18
N SER A 355 -7.51 24.68 -10.91
CA SER A 355 -8.76 24.13 -11.43
C SER A 355 -9.77 23.99 -10.29
N ALA A 356 -10.98 24.49 -10.53
CA ALA A 356 -12.06 24.37 -9.57
C ALA A 356 -12.49 22.90 -9.46
N VAL A 357 -12.59 22.40 -8.23
CA VAL A 357 -13.08 21.04 -7.96
C VAL A 357 -14.45 21.16 -7.33
N SER A 358 -15.42 20.42 -7.87
CA SER A 358 -16.81 20.47 -7.41
C SER A 358 -17.28 19.10 -6.95
N THR A 359 -18.05 19.04 -5.87
CA THR A 359 -18.90 17.89 -5.55
C THR A 359 -20.35 18.30 -5.50
N VAL A 360 -21.24 17.32 -5.64
CA VAL A 360 -22.66 17.48 -5.38
C VAL A 360 -22.98 16.90 -4.02
N MET A 361 -23.63 17.67 -3.15
CA MET A 361 -24.13 17.15 -1.88
C MET A 361 -25.16 16.05 -2.16
N PRO A 362 -24.93 14.82 -1.67
CA PRO A 362 -25.88 13.73 -1.87
C PRO A 362 -27.23 14.09 -1.25
N ALA A 363 -28.32 13.65 -1.90
CA ALA A 363 -29.66 13.87 -1.36
C ALA A 363 -29.80 13.20 0.01
N PRO A 364 -30.40 13.87 1.01
CA PRO A 364 -30.71 13.23 2.28
C PRO A 364 -31.72 12.09 2.05
N PRO A 365 -31.77 11.10 2.95
CA PRO A 365 -32.81 10.09 2.90
C PRO A 365 -34.20 10.73 3.00
N THR A 366 -35.15 10.18 2.24
CA THR A 366 -36.57 10.54 2.33
C THR A 366 -37.13 10.19 3.72
N ALA A 367 -38.27 10.79 4.07
CA ALA A 367 -38.94 10.48 5.34
C ALA A 367 -39.30 8.98 5.46
N ALA A 368 -39.64 8.33 4.35
CA ALA A 368 -39.91 6.90 4.30
C ALA A 368 -38.64 6.07 4.56
N GLU A 369 -37.52 6.42 3.94
CA GLU A 369 -36.23 5.75 4.17
C GLU A 369 -35.77 5.93 5.62
N CYS A 370 -35.89 7.13 6.19
CA CYS A 370 -35.63 7.37 7.61
C CYS A 370 -36.52 6.50 8.52
N ALA A 371 -37.80 6.29 8.16
CA ALA A 371 -38.69 5.41 8.92
C ALA A 371 -38.25 3.94 8.82
N ASN A 372 -37.86 3.49 7.63
CA ASN A 372 -37.33 2.14 7.39
C ASN A 372 -36.06 1.89 8.22
N TYR A 373 -35.11 2.83 8.23
CA TYR A 373 -33.89 2.72 9.03
C TYR A 373 -34.19 2.63 10.54
N ARG A 374 -35.15 3.42 11.04
CA ARG A 374 -35.62 3.32 12.42
C ARG A 374 -36.29 1.98 12.72
N ASN A 375 -37.10 1.45 11.81
CA ASN A 375 -37.75 0.14 11.99
C ASN A 375 -36.72 -0.99 12.04
N ALA A 376 -35.68 -0.92 11.21
CA ALA A 376 -34.56 -1.86 11.25
C ALA A 376 -33.77 -1.74 12.57
N ALA A 377 -33.53 -0.53 13.06
CA ALA A 377 -32.89 -0.29 14.35
C ALA A 377 -33.72 -0.83 15.53
N VAL A 378 -35.04 -0.60 15.55
CA VAL A 378 -35.96 -1.15 16.57
C VAL A 378 -35.94 -2.68 16.55
N TYR A 379 -35.93 -3.28 15.36
CA TYR A 379 -35.76 -4.73 15.24
C TYR A 379 -34.41 -5.18 15.79
N SER A 380 -33.32 -4.46 15.48
CA SER A 380 -31.98 -4.76 16.01
C SER A 380 -31.95 -4.69 17.54
N ASP A 381 -32.51 -3.64 18.15
CA ASP A 381 -32.59 -3.46 19.61
C ASP A 381 -33.34 -4.61 20.28
N ALA A 382 -34.47 -5.04 19.70
CA ALA A 382 -35.23 -6.20 20.19
C ALA A 382 -34.39 -7.50 20.15
N GLN A 383 -33.36 -7.55 19.33
CA GLN A 383 -32.38 -8.64 19.21
C GLN A 383 -31.03 -8.29 19.87
N LYS A 384 -31.03 -7.38 20.85
CA LYS A 384 -29.85 -6.91 21.62
C LYS A 384 -28.79 -6.21 20.78
N GLY A 385 -29.18 -5.54 19.70
CA GLY A 385 -28.30 -4.71 18.90
C GLY A 385 -27.65 -3.58 19.73
N GLU A 386 -26.40 -3.28 19.43
CA GLU A 386 -25.62 -2.21 20.05
C GLU A 386 -25.29 -1.07 19.07
N ALA A 387 -25.19 -1.39 17.77
CA ALA A 387 -24.99 -0.40 16.73
C ALA A 387 -25.73 -0.79 15.46
N VAL A 388 -26.30 0.21 14.77
CA VAL A 388 -26.75 0.13 13.37
C VAL A 388 -26.30 1.39 12.65
N LEU A 389 -25.45 1.24 11.64
CA LEU A 389 -25.01 2.34 10.79
C LEU A 389 -25.37 2.04 9.35
N VAL A 390 -25.90 3.02 8.63
CA VAL A 390 -26.24 2.92 7.20
C VAL A 390 -25.44 3.94 6.43
N PHE A 391 -24.62 3.47 5.50
CA PHE A 391 -23.95 4.27 4.48
C PHE A 391 -24.70 4.13 3.17
N ARG A 392 -25.00 5.24 2.50
CA ARG A 392 -25.64 5.25 1.19
C ARG A 392 -25.21 6.46 0.39
N ASN A 393 -24.93 6.26 -0.89
CA ASN A 393 -24.63 7.37 -1.81
C ASN A 393 -23.51 8.32 -1.33
N GLY A 394 -22.44 7.75 -0.77
CA GLY A 394 -21.26 8.53 -0.40
C GLY A 394 -21.29 9.12 1.02
N GLN A 395 -22.36 8.91 1.79
CA GLN A 395 -22.49 9.43 3.15
C GLN A 395 -23.11 8.41 4.10
N ILE A 396 -22.82 8.55 5.39
CA ILE A 396 -23.61 7.89 6.43
C ILE A 396 -24.98 8.59 6.43
N VAL A 397 -26.08 7.86 6.39
CA VAL A 397 -27.45 8.42 6.36
C VAL A 397 -28.23 8.11 7.65
N PHE A 398 -27.71 7.18 8.46
CA PHE A 398 -28.32 6.78 9.72
C PHE A 398 -27.26 6.18 10.64
N GLU A 399 -27.29 6.57 11.92
CA GLU A 399 -26.54 5.93 13.00
C GLU A 399 -27.48 5.77 14.18
N HIS A 400 -27.47 4.58 14.77
CA HIS A 400 -28.18 4.26 16.00
C HIS A 400 -27.27 3.43 16.88
N TYR A 401 -27.23 3.80 18.16
CA TYR A 401 -26.43 3.11 19.17
C TYR A 401 -27.33 2.79 20.37
N ALA A 402 -27.18 1.59 20.92
CA ALA A 402 -28.02 1.07 21.99
C ALA A 402 -27.20 0.20 22.96
N GLY A 403 -27.84 -0.31 24.02
CA GLY A 403 -27.20 -1.25 24.95
C GLY A 403 -26.05 -0.67 25.77
N GLY A 404 -25.83 0.65 25.77
CA GLY A 404 -24.71 1.31 26.43
C GLY A 404 -23.44 1.42 25.57
N TYR A 405 -23.47 0.95 24.33
CA TYR A 405 -22.44 1.23 23.32
C TYR A 405 -22.65 2.65 22.77
N ASP A 406 -21.57 3.42 22.63
CA ASP A 406 -21.61 4.82 22.18
C ASP A 406 -20.92 5.05 20.82
N GLY A 407 -20.45 3.98 20.18
CA GLY A 407 -19.75 4.03 18.90
C GLY A 407 -18.27 4.40 19.00
N SER A 408 -17.73 4.68 20.19
CA SER A 408 -16.35 5.11 20.38
C SER A 408 -15.38 3.96 20.67
N THR A 409 -15.90 2.82 21.13
CA THR A 409 -15.08 1.66 21.50
C THR A 409 -15.02 0.62 20.37
N PRO A 410 -13.85 -0.01 20.14
CA PRO A 410 -13.75 -1.14 19.25
C PRO A 410 -14.58 -2.33 19.74
N HIS A 411 -15.36 -2.92 18.83
CA HIS A 411 -16.16 -4.12 19.07
C HIS A 411 -15.54 -5.32 18.34
N ALA A 412 -15.59 -6.51 18.96
CA ALA A 412 -15.06 -7.72 18.35
C ALA A 412 -15.90 -8.12 17.15
N LEU A 413 -15.28 -8.23 15.97
CA LEU A 413 -16.00 -8.58 14.73
C LEU A 413 -16.25 -10.08 14.60
N ALA A 414 -15.60 -10.90 15.44
CA ALA A 414 -15.53 -12.34 15.30
C ALA A 414 -15.22 -12.72 13.83
N SER A 415 -15.98 -13.66 13.24
CA SER A 415 -15.78 -14.09 11.85
C SER A 415 -15.95 -12.98 10.80
N GLY A 416 -16.49 -11.81 11.13
CA GLY A 416 -16.44 -10.63 10.26
C GLY A 416 -15.01 -10.25 9.85
N THR A 417 -14.02 -10.61 10.67
CA THR A 417 -12.58 -10.44 10.38
C THR A 417 -12.15 -11.07 9.05
N LYS A 418 -12.76 -12.20 8.66
CA LYS A 418 -12.38 -12.94 7.43
C LYS A 418 -12.47 -12.06 6.19
N SER A 419 -13.40 -11.10 6.17
CA SER A 419 -13.58 -10.15 5.07
C SER A 419 -12.32 -9.34 4.77
N PHE A 420 -11.45 -9.07 5.75
CA PHE A 420 -10.17 -8.41 5.50
C PHE A 420 -9.16 -9.29 4.77
N THR A 421 -9.34 -10.61 4.80
CA THR A 421 -8.47 -11.53 4.03
C THR A 421 -8.74 -11.41 2.53
N SER A 422 -9.94 -11.00 2.10
CA SER A 422 -10.19 -10.61 0.70
C SER A 422 -9.32 -9.40 0.30
N ALA A 423 -9.29 -8.33 1.08
CA ALA A 423 -8.39 -7.21 0.81
C ALA A 423 -6.91 -7.60 0.91
N PHE A 424 -6.57 -8.45 1.89
CA PHE A 424 -5.21 -8.94 2.11
C PHE A 424 -4.67 -9.68 0.88
N GLN A 425 -5.44 -10.63 0.33
CA GLN A 425 -5.00 -11.42 -0.81
C GLN A 425 -4.86 -10.56 -2.07
N ILE A 426 -5.76 -9.58 -2.27
CA ILE A 426 -5.68 -8.62 -3.38
C ILE A 426 -4.38 -7.83 -3.29
N LEU A 427 -4.10 -7.23 -2.14
CA LEU A 427 -2.91 -6.42 -1.91
C LEU A 427 -1.63 -7.25 -2.06
N ALA A 428 -1.61 -8.45 -1.48
CA ALA A 428 -0.46 -9.35 -1.57
C ALA A 428 -0.18 -9.80 -3.01
N ALA A 429 -1.22 -10.01 -3.82
CA ALA A 429 -1.09 -10.30 -5.24
C ALA A 429 -0.61 -9.08 -6.04
N GLN A 430 -1.13 -7.88 -5.76
CA GLN A 430 -0.67 -6.63 -6.38
C GLN A 430 0.82 -6.36 -6.10
N ASP A 431 1.30 -6.73 -4.91
CA ASP A 431 2.72 -6.63 -4.54
C ASP A 431 3.57 -7.82 -5.06
N GLY A 432 2.96 -8.80 -5.73
CA GLY A 432 3.63 -9.94 -6.34
C GLY A 432 4.11 -11.02 -5.35
N PHE A 433 3.53 -11.08 -4.15
CA PHE A 433 3.90 -12.10 -3.15
C PHE A 433 3.27 -13.46 -3.43
N LEU A 434 2.07 -13.49 -4.00
CA LEU A 434 1.29 -14.71 -4.21
C LEU A 434 0.25 -14.55 -5.32
N ARG A 435 -0.28 -15.67 -5.80
CA ARG A 435 -1.45 -15.75 -6.66
C ARG A 435 -2.41 -16.79 -6.09
N LEU A 436 -3.71 -16.60 -6.29
CA LEU A 436 -4.71 -17.56 -5.81
C LEU A 436 -4.56 -18.96 -6.43
N SER A 437 -3.98 -19.04 -7.63
CA SER A 437 -3.66 -20.32 -8.29
C SER A 437 -2.43 -21.04 -7.75
N ASP A 438 -1.65 -20.42 -6.87
CA ASP A 438 -0.45 -21.04 -6.32
C ASP A 438 -0.83 -22.22 -5.42
N LEU A 439 -0.03 -23.30 -5.47
CA LEU A 439 -0.22 -24.48 -4.63
C LEU A 439 0.37 -24.23 -3.24
N ALA A 440 -0.39 -24.57 -2.19
CA ALA A 440 0.07 -24.39 -0.82
C ALA A 440 1.31 -25.23 -0.50
N LYS A 441 1.42 -26.44 -1.10
CA LYS A 441 2.58 -27.33 -0.92
C LYS A 441 3.91 -26.77 -1.42
N ASP A 442 3.89 -25.78 -2.32
CA ASP A 442 5.11 -25.13 -2.82
C ASP A 442 5.77 -24.26 -1.73
N VAL A 443 5.06 -24.05 -0.62
CA VAL A 443 5.49 -23.25 0.53
C VAL A 443 5.47 -24.08 1.82
N ILE A 444 4.51 -25.00 1.96
CA ILE A 444 4.35 -25.91 3.10
C ILE A 444 4.78 -27.33 2.65
N PRO A 445 6.07 -27.70 2.76
CA PRO A 445 6.58 -28.98 2.27
C PRO A 445 5.92 -30.20 2.92
N GLU A 446 5.39 -30.08 4.14
CA GLU A 446 4.64 -31.12 4.85
C GLU A 446 3.39 -31.57 4.10
N TRP A 447 2.88 -30.75 3.18
CA TRP A 447 1.72 -31.07 2.35
C TRP A 447 2.08 -31.77 1.04
N ASN A 448 3.37 -32.01 0.79
CA ASN A 448 3.83 -32.81 -0.35
C ASN A 448 3.88 -34.31 0.00
N ASP A 449 2.78 -34.84 0.50
CA ASP A 449 2.64 -36.20 1.05
C ASP A 449 1.86 -37.17 0.15
N GLY A 450 1.50 -36.74 -1.07
CA GLY A 450 0.69 -37.52 -2.01
C GLY A 450 -0.81 -37.54 -1.70
N SER A 451 -1.26 -36.91 -0.61
CA SER A 451 -2.68 -36.76 -0.29
C SER A 451 -3.32 -35.62 -1.10
N TYR A 452 -4.62 -35.38 -0.90
CA TYR A 452 -5.31 -34.26 -1.55
C TYR A 452 -4.77 -32.89 -1.13
N ARG A 453 -4.12 -32.77 0.04
CA ARG A 453 -3.44 -31.54 0.50
C ARG A 453 -2.41 -31.02 -0.50
N SER A 454 -1.75 -31.94 -1.22
CA SER A 454 -0.75 -31.61 -2.24
C SER A 454 -1.32 -30.87 -3.47
N ARG A 455 -2.66 -30.81 -3.61
CA ARG A 455 -3.37 -30.15 -4.71
C ARG A 455 -4.10 -28.87 -4.28
N VAL A 456 -4.10 -28.54 -2.99
CA VAL A 456 -4.80 -27.36 -2.45
C VAL A 456 -4.12 -26.09 -2.95
N THR A 457 -4.90 -25.23 -3.59
CA THR A 457 -4.50 -23.88 -3.99
C THR A 457 -4.83 -22.85 -2.91
N LEU A 458 -4.27 -21.65 -3.01
CA LEU A 458 -4.66 -20.55 -2.14
C LEU A 458 -6.12 -20.11 -2.35
N LEU A 459 -6.66 -20.28 -3.57
CA LEU A 459 -8.08 -20.11 -3.83
C LEU A 459 -8.91 -21.05 -2.96
N ASP A 460 -8.60 -22.35 -2.99
CA ASP A 460 -9.34 -23.37 -2.24
C ASP A 460 -9.35 -23.11 -0.72
N LEU A 461 -8.25 -22.54 -0.19
CA LEU A 461 -8.18 -22.11 1.21
C LEU A 461 -9.16 -20.96 1.49
N LEU A 462 -9.20 -19.93 0.65
CA LEU A 462 -9.97 -18.71 0.90
C LEU A 462 -11.44 -18.80 0.46
N SER A 463 -11.78 -19.71 -0.45
CA SER A 463 -13.17 -20.09 -0.78
C SER A 463 -13.72 -21.19 0.13
N LEU A 464 -12.90 -21.70 1.08
CA LEU A 464 -13.26 -22.75 2.04
C LEU A 464 -13.69 -24.07 1.38
N SER A 465 -13.12 -24.35 0.21
CA SER A 465 -13.37 -25.55 -0.60
C SER A 465 -12.16 -26.49 -0.65
N SER A 466 -11.17 -26.32 0.22
CA SER A 466 -9.93 -27.12 0.24
C SER A 466 -10.10 -28.60 0.56
N GLY A 467 -11.23 -29.01 1.15
CA GLY A 467 -11.46 -30.38 1.59
C GLY A 467 -10.60 -30.83 2.78
N LEU A 468 -9.85 -29.91 3.40
CA LEU A 468 -9.08 -30.17 4.62
C LEU A 468 -10.00 -30.39 5.82
N ALA A 469 -9.70 -31.39 6.66
CA ALA A 469 -10.46 -31.63 7.88
C ALA A 469 -10.17 -30.53 8.94
N PRO A 470 -11.16 -30.16 9.77
CA PRO A 470 -10.92 -29.30 10.93
C PRO A 470 -9.93 -29.96 11.90
N ASN A 471 -9.05 -29.16 12.51
CA ASN A 471 -8.17 -29.66 13.56
C ASN A 471 -8.92 -29.66 14.91
N PRO A 472 -9.10 -30.81 15.59
CA PRO A 472 -9.85 -30.89 16.83
C PRO A 472 -9.20 -30.14 18.01
N ALA A 473 -7.92 -29.80 17.93
CA ALA A 473 -7.23 -28.99 18.94
C ALA A 473 -7.51 -27.49 18.80
N TYR A 474 -8.11 -27.03 17.69
CA TYR A 474 -8.44 -25.63 17.50
C TYR A 474 -9.66 -25.21 18.31
N SER A 475 -9.57 -24.05 18.96
CA SER A 475 -10.69 -23.41 19.65
C SER A 475 -10.65 -21.89 19.46
N ALA A 476 -11.71 -21.34 18.87
CA ALA A 476 -11.82 -19.90 18.58
C ALA A 476 -11.79 -19.03 19.85
N VAL A 477 -12.22 -19.55 21.00
CA VAL A 477 -12.22 -18.82 22.28
C VAL A 477 -10.89 -18.96 23.06
N ALA A 478 -10.04 -19.91 22.66
CA ALA A 478 -8.77 -20.20 23.33
C ALA A 478 -7.54 -19.87 22.47
N VAL A 479 -7.71 -19.11 21.38
CA VAL A 479 -6.64 -18.79 20.40
C VAL A 479 -5.36 -18.28 21.04
N SER A 480 -5.44 -17.46 22.09
CA SER A 480 -4.26 -16.93 22.80
C SER A 480 -3.41 -18.00 23.51
N ARG A 481 -3.87 -19.25 23.56
CA ARG A 481 -3.18 -20.41 24.17
C ARG A 481 -2.78 -21.46 23.12
N LEU A 482 -2.95 -21.17 21.84
CA LEU A 482 -2.66 -22.09 20.74
C LEU A 482 -1.57 -21.51 19.84
N ASP A 483 -0.78 -22.37 19.21
CA ASP A 483 -0.02 -22.00 18.01
C ASP A 483 -0.88 -22.32 16.79
N THR A 484 -1.55 -21.30 16.27
CA THR A 484 -2.55 -21.50 15.22
C THR A 484 -1.93 -21.79 13.86
N TYR A 485 -0.67 -21.41 13.64
CA TYR A 485 0.05 -21.76 12.42
C TYR A 485 0.43 -23.23 12.41
N GLN A 486 0.99 -23.72 13.52
CA GLN A 486 1.26 -25.15 13.69
C GLN A 486 0.00 -25.97 13.45
N LEU A 487 -1.10 -25.64 14.14
CA LEU A 487 -2.37 -26.37 13.99
C LEU A 487 -2.90 -26.33 12.55
N SER A 488 -2.67 -25.23 11.82
CA SER A 488 -3.08 -25.09 10.42
C SER A 488 -2.29 -26.02 9.48
N VAL A 489 -1.00 -26.26 9.75
CA VAL A 489 -0.15 -27.15 8.96
C VAL A 489 -0.48 -28.62 9.24
N GLU A 490 -0.79 -28.96 10.49
CA GLU A 490 -1.10 -30.32 10.96
C GLU A 490 -2.45 -30.88 10.45
N ARG A 491 -3.31 -30.05 9.87
CA ARG A 491 -4.64 -30.45 9.38
C ARG A 491 -4.56 -31.62 8.40
N SER A 492 -5.31 -32.68 8.66
CA SER A 492 -5.36 -33.84 7.77
C SER A 492 -6.15 -33.56 6.48
N SER A 493 -5.83 -34.34 5.45
CA SER A 493 -6.62 -34.39 4.23
C SER A 493 -7.99 -35.01 4.51
N GLY A 494 -9.08 -34.38 4.06
CA GLY A 494 -10.43 -34.97 4.08
C GLY A 494 -10.86 -35.38 2.68
N SER A 495 -11.41 -34.43 1.94
CA SER A 495 -11.96 -34.61 0.59
C SER A 495 -11.05 -33.97 -0.48
N PRO A 496 -11.26 -34.27 -1.78
CA PRO A 496 -10.64 -33.50 -2.85
C PRO A 496 -10.98 -32.00 -2.75
N PRO A 497 -10.07 -31.09 -3.15
CA PRO A 497 -10.41 -29.67 -3.28
C PRO A 497 -11.55 -29.45 -4.27
N ASP A 498 -12.32 -28.37 -4.09
CA ASP A 498 -13.48 -27.98 -4.90
C ASP A 498 -14.66 -28.97 -4.86
N GLN A 499 -14.77 -29.81 -3.82
CA GLN A 499 -15.86 -30.79 -3.67
C GLN A 499 -16.73 -30.64 -2.43
N VAL A 500 -16.18 -30.11 -1.33
CA VAL A 500 -16.91 -29.94 -0.06
C VAL A 500 -16.61 -28.57 0.52
N PHE A 501 -17.61 -27.94 1.12
CA PHE A 501 -17.45 -26.68 1.83
C PHE A 501 -17.23 -26.93 3.31
N VAL A 502 -16.09 -26.52 3.85
CA VAL A 502 -15.76 -26.68 5.26
C VAL A 502 -15.41 -25.32 5.85
N TYR A 503 -16.29 -24.78 6.69
CA TYR A 503 -16.07 -23.48 7.31
C TYR A 503 -15.02 -23.53 8.43
N ASP A 504 -13.75 -23.51 8.04
CA ASP A 504 -12.62 -23.63 8.96
C ASP A 504 -11.81 -22.31 9.07
N PRO A 505 -11.64 -21.75 10.28
CA PRO A 505 -10.76 -20.61 10.51
C PRO A 505 -9.28 -20.84 10.22
N LEU A 506 -8.76 -22.07 10.31
CA LEU A 506 -7.34 -22.36 10.10
C LEU A 506 -6.88 -22.18 8.65
N ALA A 507 -7.79 -22.24 7.66
CA ALA A 507 -7.46 -21.96 6.26
C ALA A 507 -6.90 -20.53 6.07
N PHE A 508 -7.38 -19.57 6.87
CA PHE A 508 -6.89 -18.19 6.88
C PHE A 508 -5.51 -18.07 7.52
N GLN A 509 -5.19 -18.95 8.49
CA GLN A 509 -3.85 -19.03 9.10
C GLN A 509 -2.83 -19.64 8.13
N ASN A 510 -3.22 -20.66 7.36
CA ASN A 510 -2.37 -21.19 6.29
C ASN A 510 -2.01 -20.08 5.28
N PHE A 511 -3.01 -19.28 4.86
CA PHE A 511 -2.77 -18.16 3.95
C PHE A 511 -1.79 -17.12 4.53
N ALA A 512 -1.96 -16.76 5.81
CA ALA A 512 -1.09 -15.81 6.49
C ALA A 512 0.36 -16.30 6.66
N LEU A 513 0.54 -17.58 7.02
CA LEU A 513 1.84 -18.25 7.06
C LEU A 513 2.51 -18.20 5.69
N ILE A 514 1.78 -18.58 4.63
CA ILE A 514 2.30 -18.57 3.26
C ILE A 514 2.72 -17.16 2.83
N PHE A 515 1.92 -16.15 3.13
CA PHE A 515 2.27 -14.76 2.89
C PHE A 515 3.56 -14.35 3.63
N GLN A 516 3.69 -14.70 4.92
CA GLN A 516 4.89 -14.36 5.70
C GLN A 516 6.15 -14.97 5.09
N ILE A 517 6.09 -16.22 4.65
CA ILE A 517 7.20 -16.89 3.97
C ILE A 517 7.51 -16.17 2.65
N ARG A 518 6.50 -15.96 1.80
CA ARG A 518 6.65 -15.34 0.46
C ARG A 518 7.11 -13.88 0.51
N SER A 519 6.80 -13.17 1.59
CA SER A 519 7.23 -11.78 1.81
C SER A 519 8.66 -11.66 2.38
N GLY A 520 9.41 -12.76 2.46
CA GLY A 520 10.82 -12.79 2.84
C GLY A 520 11.10 -13.51 4.15
N GLY A 521 10.13 -14.26 4.69
CA GLY A 521 10.31 -15.11 5.85
C GLY A 521 11.03 -16.41 5.53
N VAL A 522 11.68 -16.98 6.53
CA VAL A 522 12.32 -18.31 6.48
C VAL A 522 11.42 -19.29 7.21
N TYR A 523 10.93 -20.29 6.50
CA TYR A 523 10.14 -21.38 7.07
C TYR A 523 11.05 -22.36 7.81
N LEU A 524 10.69 -22.70 9.05
CA LEU A 524 11.46 -23.55 9.95
C LEU A 524 10.80 -24.93 10.16
N GLY A 525 9.66 -25.19 9.53
CA GLY A 525 8.85 -26.39 9.73
C GLY A 525 7.77 -26.22 10.80
N ASP A 526 6.73 -27.06 10.73
CA ASP A 526 5.63 -27.15 11.70
C ASP A 526 4.94 -25.81 11.98
N GLY A 527 4.73 -25.00 10.93
CA GLY A 527 4.10 -23.69 11.03
C GLY A 527 5.01 -22.58 11.57
N LYS A 528 6.26 -22.85 11.91
CA LYS A 528 7.20 -21.85 12.41
C LYS A 528 7.85 -21.07 11.26
N VAL A 529 7.84 -19.74 11.38
CA VAL A 529 8.46 -18.83 10.41
C VAL A 529 9.21 -17.72 11.16
N THR A 530 10.36 -17.28 10.63
CA THR A 530 11.09 -16.11 11.13
C THR A 530 11.32 -15.11 10.01
N GLY A 531 11.22 -13.81 10.32
CA GLY A 531 11.23 -12.76 9.31
C GLY A 531 9.93 -12.70 8.50
N GLY A 532 9.99 -12.08 7.31
CA GLY A 532 8.80 -11.77 6.52
C GLY A 532 8.01 -10.58 7.07
N LEU A 533 6.95 -10.19 6.37
CA LEU A 533 6.07 -9.10 6.79
C LEU A 533 4.98 -9.63 7.72
N ASP A 534 4.76 -8.98 8.86
CA ASP A 534 3.59 -9.27 9.70
C ASP A 534 2.29 -8.94 8.92
N PRO A 535 1.30 -9.85 8.87
CA PRO A 535 0.07 -9.64 8.12
C PRO A 535 -0.73 -8.39 8.56
N ILE A 536 -0.74 -8.07 9.85
CA ILE A 536 -1.53 -6.95 10.38
C ILE A 536 -0.79 -5.64 10.18
N ASP A 537 0.53 -5.60 10.35
CA ASP A 537 1.31 -4.40 9.99
C ASP A 537 1.22 -4.10 8.49
N TYR A 538 1.20 -5.15 7.66
CA TYR A 538 0.99 -5.05 6.23
C TYR A 538 -0.39 -4.47 5.89
N LEU A 539 -1.48 -5.04 6.45
CA LEU A 539 -2.84 -4.52 6.29
C LEU A 539 -3.00 -3.12 6.87
N GLN A 540 -2.37 -2.82 8.00
CA GLN A 540 -2.36 -1.49 8.59
C GLN A 540 -1.80 -0.48 7.60
N THR A 541 -0.68 -0.81 6.96
CA THR A 541 0.00 0.06 5.99
C THR A 541 -0.76 0.19 4.68
N LYS A 542 -1.27 -0.92 4.14
CA LYS A 542 -1.78 -1.00 2.76
C LYS A 542 -3.29 -0.82 2.64
N LEU A 543 -4.05 -1.06 3.71
CA LEU A 543 -5.51 -1.00 3.73
C LEU A 543 -6.01 0.03 4.76
N PHE A 544 -5.82 -0.24 6.06
CA PHE A 544 -6.49 0.49 7.13
C PHE A 544 -6.08 1.96 7.15
N ARG A 545 -4.78 2.25 7.10
CA ARG A 545 -4.30 3.64 7.04
C ARG A 545 -4.88 4.38 5.84
N PRO A 546 -4.74 3.90 4.59
CA PRO A 546 -5.32 4.58 3.43
C PRO A 546 -6.80 4.94 3.53
N ILE A 547 -7.61 4.15 4.24
CA ILE A 547 -9.03 4.44 4.48
C ILE A 547 -9.30 5.18 5.80
N GLY A 548 -8.25 5.56 6.52
CA GLY A 548 -8.38 6.35 7.74
C GLY A 548 -8.73 5.56 8.99
N VAL A 549 -8.22 4.34 9.09
CA VAL A 549 -8.36 3.45 10.25
C VAL A 549 -6.98 3.17 10.83
N THR A 550 -6.85 3.36 12.15
CA THR A 550 -5.61 3.08 12.88
C THR A 550 -5.87 1.97 13.89
N LEU A 551 -5.28 0.79 13.66
CA LEU A 551 -5.33 -0.29 14.63
C LEU A 551 -4.35 -0.03 15.77
N GLY A 552 -4.84 -0.12 16.99
CA GLY A 552 -4.06 -0.22 18.21
C GLY A 552 -3.46 -1.63 18.40
N PRO A 553 -2.51 -1.79 19.33
CA PRO A 553 -1.80 -3.05 19.55
C PRO A 553 -2.68 -4.19 20.10
N ARG A 554 -3.89 -3.87 20.58
CA ARG A 554 -4.87 -4.84 21.10
C ARG A 554 -6.08 -5.00 20.18
N ASP A 555 -6.12 -4.26 19.07
CA ASP A 555 -7.28 -4.27 18.18
C ASP A 555 -7.24 -5.48 17.24
N TRP A 556 -6.17 -6.27 17.29
CA TRP A 556 -6.11 -7.58 16.64
C TRP A 556 -5.63 -8.66 17.61
N GLN A 557 -6.45 -9.68 17.84
CA GLN A 557 -6.09 -10.83 18.68
C GLN A 557 -4.96 -11.64 18.03
N ARG A 558 -3.97 -11.98 18.85
CA ARG A 558 -2.83 -12.83 18.46
C ARG A 558 -2.83 -14.13 19.28
N ASP A 559 -2.25 -15.15 18.68
CA ASP A 559 -2.08 -16.47 19.29
C ASP A 559 -0.87 -16.50 20.25
N MET A 560 -0.55 -17.66 20.82
CA MET A 560 0.53 -17.76 21.82
C MET A 560 1.93 -17.52 21.25
N ALA A 561 2.11 -17.73 19.95
CA ALA A 561 3.36 -17.51 19.22
C ALA A 561 3.43 -16.08 18.63
N GLY A 562 2.38 -15.28 18.83
CA GLY A 562 2.29 -13.90 18.34
C GLY A 562 1.74 -13.78 16.92
N HIS A 563 1.29 -14.87 16.30
CA HIS A 563 0.67 -14.83 14.97
C HIS A 563 -0.73 -14.20 15.04
N PRO A 564 -1.13 -13.38 14.06
CA PRO A 564 -2.46 -12.77 14.06
C PRO A 564 -3.55 -13.80 13.78
N GLN A 565 -4.67 -13.72 14.49
CA GLN A 565 -5.84 -14.55 14.22
C GLN A 565 -6.64 -13.99 13.03
N MET A 566 -6.35 -14.45 11.81
CA MET A 566 -6.94 -13.87 10.60
C MET A 566 -8.42 -14.19 10.39
N ALA A 567 -8.94 -15.19 11.10
CA ALA A 567 -10.32 -15.63 10.96
C ALA A 567 -11.29 -14.97 11.95
N GLY A 568 -10.80 -14.26 12.97
CA GLY A 568 -11.65 -13.84 14.10
C GLY A 568 -11.14 -12.67 14.96
N GLY A 569 -9.91 -12.21 14.74
CA GLY A 569 -9.21 -11.41 15.74
C GLY A 569 -9.43 -9.91 15.70
N ALA A 570 -10.10 -9.36 14.69
CA ALA A 570 -10.22 -7.91 14.54
C ALA A 570 -11.26 -7.32 15.51
N ASN A 571 -10.91 -6.18 16.08
CA ASN A 571 -11.77 -5.31 16.86
C ASN A 571 -11.76 -3.93 16.20
N LEU A 572 -12.93 -3.42 15.81
CA LEU A 572 -13.07 -2.12 15.17
C LEU A 572 -14.30 -1.40 15.70
N THR A 573 -14.28 -0.06 15.66
CA THR A 573 -15.52 0.70 15.86
C THR A 573 -16.48 0.43 14.70
N ALA A 574 -17.77 0.65 14.92
CA ALA A 574 -18.77 0.46 13.86
C ALA A 574 -18.47 1.35 12.64
N ARG A 575 -18.00 2.58 12.88
CA ARG A 575 -17.59 3.51 11.82
C ARG A 575 -16.37 3.02 11.06
N ASP A 576 -15.37 2.47 11.74
CA ASP A 576 -14.15 2.00 11.08
C ASP A 576 -14.40 0.76 10.22
N TRP A 577 -15.27 -0.15 10.68
CA TRP A 577 -15.69 -1.27 9.82
C TRP A 577 -16.56 -0.81 8.65
N LEU A 578 -17.39 0.23 8.84
CA LEU A 578 -18.17 0.83 7.76
C LEU A 578 -17.30 1.50 6.70
N LYS A 579 -16.16 2.11 7.07
CA LYS A 579 -15.19 2.64 6.09
C LYS A 579 -14.66 1.52 5.18
N TYR A 580 -14.40 0.34 5.73
CA TYR A 580 -14.04 -0.83 4.91
C TYR A 580 -15.21 -1.26 4.00
N GLY A 581 -16.43 -1.30 4.52
CA GLY A 581 -17.65 -1.51 3.72
C GLY A 581 -17.79 -0.52 2.56
N GLN A 582 -17.54 0.76 2.81
CA GLN A 582 -17.54 1.81 1.80
C GLN A 582 -16.46 1.57 0.74
N LEU A 583 -15.22 1.23 1.13
CA LEU A 583 -14.16 0.89 0.17
C LEU A 583 -14.62 -0.25 -0.75
N VAL A 584 -15.19 -1.30 -0.18
CA VAL A 584 -15.67 -2.47 -0.92
C VAL A 584 -16.82 -2.10 -1.86
N LEU A 585 -17.81 -1.33 -1.37
CA LEU A 585 -18.92 -0.79 -2.17
C LEU A 585 -18.43 0.08 -3.34
N GLN A 586 -17.35 0.84 -3.13
CA GLN A 586 -16.67 1.66 -4.13
C GLN A 586 -15.65 0.86 -4.97
N LYS A 587 -15.81 -0.47 -4.99
CA LYS A 587 -15.02 -1.42 -5.79
C LYS A 587 -13.52 -1.38 -5.49
N GLY A 588 -13.12 -0.93 -4.30
CA GLY A 588 -11.71 -0.78 -3.93
C GLY A 588 -11.11 0.60 -4.19
N THR A 589 -11.90 1.59 -4.60
CA THR A 589 -11.47 2.99 -4.69
C THR A 589 -11.79 3.73 -3.39
N TRP A 590 -10.81 4.45 -2.85
CA TRP A 590 -10.99 5.40 -1.76
C TRP A 590 -10.47 6.75 -2.20
N LEU A 591 -11.34 7.76 -2.23
CA LEU A 591 -10.93 9.15 -2.56
C LEU A 591 -10.07 9.18 -3.85
N ASP A 592 -10.63 8.64 -4.93
CA ASP A 592 -10.02 8.50 -6.28
C ASP A 592 -8.77 7.61 -6.38
N ARG A 593 -8.30 7.03 -5.27
CA ARG A 593 -7.23 6.06 -5.28
C ARG A 593 -7.80 4.65 -5.31
N ARG A 594 -7.49 3.90 -6.37
CA ARG A 594 -7.62 2.44 -6.37
C ARG A 594 -6.65 1.85 -5.33
N ILE A 595 -7.19 1.34 -4.23
CA ILE A 595 -6.45 0.60 -3.19
C ILE A 595 -6.47 -0.88 -3.53
N LEU A 596 -7.67 -1.43 -3.77
CA LEU A 596 -7.87 -2.84 -4.12
C LEU A 596 -8.20 -2.96 -5.60
N ASP A 597 -7.61 -3.91 -6.30
CA ASP A 597 -7.98 -4.24 -7.67
C ASP A 597 -9.48 -4.58 -7.78
N ALA A 598 -10.16 -3.96 -8.75
CA ALA A 598 -11.61 -4.04 -8.86
C ALA A 598 -12.11 -5.42 -9.32
N ASP A 599 -11.38 -6.05 -10.23
CA ASP A 599 -11.77 -7.34 -10.81
C ASP A 599 -11.49 -8.47 -9.81
N MET A 600 -10.36 -8.40 -9.10
CA MET A 600 -10.09 -9.32 -8.01
C MET A 600 -11.12 -9.19 -6.88
N LEU A 601 -11.52 -7.97 -6.52
CA LEU A 601 -12.56 -7.75 -5.52
C LEU A 601 -13.92 -8.28 -5.99
N ALA A 602 -14.29 -8.04 -7.25
CA ALA A 602 -15.52 -8.57 -7.83
C ALA A 602 -15.57 -10.10 -7.78
N ASN A 603 -14.43 -10.77 -8.02
CA ASN A 603 -14.33 -12.22 -7.83
C ASN A 603 -14.58 -12.64 -6.38
N CYS A 604 -14.07 -11.88 -5.40
CA CYS A 604 -14.33 -12.19 -3.99
C CYS A 604 -15.81 -12.09 -3.61
N THR A 605 -16.52 -11.12 -4.17
CA THR A 605 -17.89 -10.75 -3.79
C THR A 605 -18.96 -11.28 -4.77
N GLY A 606 -18.68 -12.38 -5.47
CA GLY A 606 -19.67 -13.12 -6.26
C GLY A 606 -19.36 -13.34 -7.74
N GLY A 607 -18.25 -12.82 -8.26
CA GLY A 607 -17.76 -13.11 -9.62
C GLY A 607 -17.17 -14.52 -9.76
N PHE A 608 -16.58 -15.05 -8.68
CA PHE A 608 -16.16 -16.45 -8.59
C PHE A 608 -17.36 -17.36 -8.29
N TYR A 609 -17.51 -18.45 -9.06
CA TYR A 609 -18.48 -19.50 -8.78
C TYR A 609 -17.83 -20.61 -7.96
N ASN A 610 -18.18 -20.68 -6.68
CA ASN A 610 -17.73 -21.73 -5.77
C ASN A 610 -18.58 -22.99 -5.96
N ARG A 611 -17.98 -24.05 -6.51
CA ARG A 611 -18.71 -25.29 -6.82
C ARG A 611 -19.10 -26.07 -5.57
N ALA A 612 -18.30 -25.96 -4.52
CA ALA A 612 -18.58 -26.61 -3.24
C ALA A 612 -19.77 -25.96 -2.54
N TYR A 613 -19.88 -24.62 -2.57
CA TYR A 613 -21.04 -23.93 -2.00
C TYR A 613 -21.24 -22.55 -2.62
N ALA A 614 -22.30 -22.40 -3.45
CA ALA A 614 -22.59 -21.17 -4.19
C ALA A 614 -22.93 -19.96 -3.31
N GLY A 615 -23.31 -20.19 -2.04
CA GLY A 615 -23.57 -19.14 -1.04
C GLY A 615 -22.32 -18.48 -0.45
N TYR A 616 -21.10 -18.89 -0.87
CA TYR A 616 -19.85 -18.33 -0.37
C TYR A 616 -18.85 -18.02 -1.49
N GLY A 617 -18.37 -16.78 -1.52
CA GLY A 617 -17.35 -16.30 -2.44
C GLY A 617 -15.93 -16.54 -1.92
N ILE A 618 -15.02 -15.59 -2.16
CA ILE A 618 -13.67 -15.62 -1.56
C ILE A 618 -13.72 -14.75 -0.31
N THR A 619 -13.85 -15.40 0.85
CA THR A 619 -13.99 -14.80 2.19
C THR A 619 -15.30 -14.04 2.49
N TRP A 620 -16.30 -14.08 1.61
CA TRP A 620 -17.57 -13.35 1.77
C TRP A 620 -18.77 -14.30 1.64
N TRP A 621 -19.80 -14.09 2.45
CA TRP A 621 -21.11 -14.72 2.27
C TRP A 621 -21.87 -13.99 1.16
N LEU A 622 -22.56 -14.73 0.31
CA LEU A 622 -23.27 -14.21 -0.86
C LEU A 622 -24.77 -14.40 -0.69
N ASN A 623 -25.56 -13.38 -1.02
CA ASN A 623 -27.01 -13.47 -1.07
C ASN A 623 -27.47 -14.16 -2.37
N LYS A 624 -26.92 -15.33 -2.68
CA LYS A 624 -27.26 -16.10 -3.87
C LYS A 624 -28.05 -17.36 -3.51
N HIS A 625 -28.85 -17.82 -4.47
CA HIS A 625 -29.40 -19.16 -4.39
C HIS A 625 -28.26 -20.19 -4.33
N ASN A 626 -28.37 -21.13 -3.40
CA ASN A 626 -27.39 -22.21 -3.28
C ASN A 626 -27.41 -23.17 -4.49
N ASN A 627 -28.43 -23.11 -5.35
CA ASN A 627 -28.57 -23.90 -6.59
C ASN A 627 -28.32 -25.41 -6.41
N GLY A 628 -28.63 -25.96 -5.23
CA GLY A 628 -28.40 -27.37 -4.92
C GLY A 628 -26.94 -27.76 -4.72
N THR A 629 -26.00 -26.81 -4.61
CA THR A 629 -24.61 -27.12 -4.24
C THR A 629 -24.47 -27.48 -2.77
N TYR A 630 -25.42 -27.07 -1.92
CA TYR A 630 -25.37 -27.36 -0.49
C TYR A 630 -25.85 -28.78 -0.20
N ASP A 631 -24.96 -29.60 0.33
CA ASP A 631 -25.27 -30.93 0.86
C ASP A 631 -24.99 -30.96 2.37
N PRO A 632 -26.04 -30.91 3.23
CA PRO A 632 -25.86 -30.92 4.69
C PRO A 632 -25.25 -32.22 5.24
N GLY A 633 -25.13 -33.28 4.43
CA GLY A 633 -24.46 -34.52 4.81
C GLY A 633 -22.93 -34.46 4.73
N ILE A 634 -22.37 -33.53 3.95
CA ILE A 634 -20.92 -33.41 3.71
C ILE A 634 -20.37 -32.00 3.97
N ASP A 635 -21.19 -30.96 3.79
CA ASP A 635 -20.80 -29.57 3.99
C ASP A 635 -20.93 -29.16 5.46
N GLN A 636 -19.97 -28.34 5.91
CA GLN A 636 -19.94 -27.77 7.26
C GLN A 636 -20.16 -26.26 7.17
N VAL A 637 -21.40 -25.87 6.89
CA VAL A 637 -21.83 -24.46 6.87
C VAL A 637 -22.31 -24.04 8.28
N PRO A 638 -21.76 -22.99 8.90
CA PRO A 638 -22.24 -22.49 10.18
C PRO A 638 -23.63 -21.86 10.06
N ARG A 639 -24.41 -21.93 11.14
CA ARG A 639 -25.71 -21.25 11.23
C ARG A 639 -25.64 -19.75 10.92
N ASP A 640 -24.52 -19.09 11.24
CA ASP A 640 -24.34 -17.65 10.98
C ASP A 640 -24.27 -17.29 9.50
N GLY A 641 -24.08 -18.25 8.60
CA GLY A 641 -24.11 -18.06 7.16
C GLY A 641 -25.21 -18.86 6.44
N GLN A 642 -26.12 -19.45 7.21
CA GLN A 642 -27.34 -20.07 6.68
C GLN A 642 -28.52 -19.10 6.82
N PRO A 643 -29.48 -19.16 5.89
CA PRO A 643 -30.74 -18.42 6.03
C PRO A 643 -31.52 -18.88 7.26
N GLU A 644 -32.12 -17.94 7.98
CA GLU A 644 -32.82 -18.24 9.24
C GLU A 644 -34.22 -18.85 9.07
N ASP A 645 -34.81 -18.72 7.88
CA ASP A 645 -36.11 -19.29 7.52
C ASP A 645 -36.00 -20.63 6.76
N GLY A 646 -34.77 -21.10 6.51
CA GLY A 646 -34.52 -22.32 5.72
C GLY A 646 -34.70 -22.16 4.22
N SER A 647 -34.77 -20.92 3.71
CA SER A 647 -34.72 -20.64 2.28
C SER A 647 -33.37 -21.05 1.67
N ASP A 648 -33.23 -20.89 0.35
CA ASP A 648 -31.99 -21.20 -0.36
C ASP A 648 -31.07 -19.97 -0.53
N GLN A 649 -31.43 -18.83 0.08
CA GLN A 649 -30.77 -17.54 -0.04
C GLN A 649 -30.84 -16.77 1.29
N ILE A 650 -29.77 -16.10 1.72
CA ILE A 650 -29.68 -15.48 3.07
C ILE A 650 -30.78 -14.44 3.34
N SER A 651 -31.11 -13.62 2.33
CA SER A 651 -32.14 -12.58 2.41
C SER A 651 -32.90 -12.47 1.08
N PRO A 652 -33.99 -13.23 0.91
CA PRO A 652 -34.80 -13.22 -0.30
C PRO A 652 -35.48 -11.88 -0.61
N HIS A 653 -35.71 -11.01 0.38
CA HIS A 653 -36.36 -9.70 0.19
C HIS A 653 -35.41 -8.57 -0.18
N VAL A 654 -34.14 -8.88 -0.46
CA VAL A 654 -33.06 -7.93 -0.77
C VAL A 654 -32.38 -8.36 -2.07
N PRO A 655 -31.81 -7.44 -2.88
CA PRO A 655 -31.13 -7.81 -4.12
C PRO A 655 -30.11 -8.94 -3.97
N GLU A 656 -30.03 -9.80 -5.00
CA GLU A 656 -29.12 -10.97 -5.05
C GLU A 656 -27.64 -10.56 -5.06
N ASP A 657 -27.34 -9.32 -5.48
CA ASP A 657 -25.98 -8.79 -5.45
C ASP A 657 -25.51 -8.35 -4.06
N MET A 658 -26.34 -8.53 -3.03
CA MET A 658 -25.94 -8.35 -1.64
C MET A 658 -24.90 -9.41 -1.24
N PHE A 659 -23.89 -8.98 -0.50
CA PHE A 659 -22.94 -9.87 0.16
C PHE A 659 -22.60 -9.32 1.54
N LEU A 660 -22.11 -10.19 2.42
CA LEU A 660 -21.87 -9.82 3.81
C LEU A 660 -20.65 -10.50 4.44
N ALA A 661 -20.06 -9.77 5.38
CA ALA A 661 -19.17 -10.33 6.39
C ALA A 661 -19.99 -10.67 7.64
N ALA A 662 -19.88 -11.90 8.12
CA ALA A 662 -20.69 -12.42 9.21
C ALA A 662 -19.83 -12.94 10.36
N GLY A 663 -20.09 -12.43 11.57
CA GLY A 663 -19.48 -12.86 12.81
C GLY A 663 -20.49 -13.43 13.81
N THR A 664 -19.97 -14.21 14.75
CA THR A 664 -20.70 -14.69 15.93
C THR A 664 -21.25 -13.51 16.73
N GLY A 665 -22.47 -13.62 17.26
CA GLY A 665 -23.19 -12.47 17.83
C GLY A 665 -24.06 -11.74 16.81
N LYS A 666 -24.03 -12.18 15.54
CA LYS A 666 -24.61 -11.50 14.39
C LYS A 666 -23.94 -10.14 14.18
N GLU A 667 -22.61 -10.12 14.28
CA GLU A 667 -21.77 -9.04 13.78
C GLU A 667 -21.87 -9.04 12.26
N ARG A 668 -22.25 -7.91 11.68
CA ARG A 668 -22.60 -7.85 10.26
C ARG A 668 -22.06 -6.60 9.60
N LEU A 669 -21.40 -6.80 8.47
CA LEU A 669 -21.18 -5.78 7.46
C LEU A 669 -21.84 -6.25 6.18
N TYR A 670 -22.93 -5.59 5.79
CA TYR A 670 -23.63 -5.84 4.54
C TYR A 670 -23.21 -4.83 3.49
N VAL A 671 -23.14 -5.26 2.24
CA VAL A 671 -22.91 -4.39 1.08
C VAL A 671 -23.93 -4.77 0.01
N ILE A 672 -24.66 -3.78 -0.51
CA ILE A 672 -25.69 -3.94 -1.54
C ILE A 672 -25.34 -2.98 -2.69
N PRO A 673 -24.54 -3.43 -3.68
CA PRO A 673 -24.04 -2.58 -4.76
C PRO A 673 -25.14 -1.91 -5.58
N SER A 674 -26.18 -2.65 -5.96
CA SER A 674 -27.33 -2.18 -6.74
C SER A 674 -28.09 -1.02 -6.08
N LEU A 675 -28.07 -0.96 -4.75
CA LEU A 675 -28.68 0.12 -3.96
C LEU A 675 -27.67 1.18 -3.50
N ASN A 676 -26.38 0.96 -3.77
CA ASN A 676 -25.27 1.77 -3.28
C ASN A 676 -25.29 1.94 -1.75
N ILE A 677 -25.53 0.84 -1.03
CA ILE A 677 -25.67 0.80 0.43
C ILE A 677 -24.60 -0.09 1.06
N ALA A 678 -24.05 0.34 2.19
CA ALA A 678 -23.33 -0.52 3.14
C ALA A 678 -23.92 -0.34 4.54
N VAL A 679 -24.04 -1.42 5.31
CA VAL A 679 -24.66 -1.40 6.64
C VAL A 679 -23.79 -2.14 7.63
N VAL A 680 -23.54 -1.55 8.79
CA VAL A 680 -22.89 -2.23 9.93
C VAL A 680 -23.91 -2.46 11.03
N ARG A 681 -23.90 -3.66 11.62
CA ARG A 681 -24.66 -4.01 12.81
C ARG A 681 -23.80 -4.77 13.82
N PHE A 682 -23.84 -4.33 15.07
CA PHE A 682 -23.16 -4.96 16.21
C PHE A 682 -24.16 -5.44 17.27
N ALA A 683 -23.79 -6.47 18.03
CA ALA A 683 -24.46 -6.90 19.25
C ALA A 683 -23.49 -7.68 20.16
N PRO A 684 -23.84 -7.97 21.43
CA PRO A 684 -23.01 -8.83 22.25
C PRO A 684 -22.78 -10.19 21.58
N LEU A 685 -21.53 -10.69 21.62
CA LEU A 685 -21.13 -11.94 20.95
C LEU A 685 -21.99 -13.17 21.30
N ASN A 686 -22.65 -13.17 22.46
CA ASN A 686 -23.54 -14.25 22.90
C ASN A 686 -24.99 -14.15 22.34
N SER A 687 -25.30 -13.15 21.53
CA SER A 687 -26.66 -12.87 21.02
C SER A 687 -27.06 -13.71 19.80
N GLY A 688 -26.12 -14.37 19.13
CA GLY A 688 -26.34 -15.17 17.92
C GLY A 688 -26.58 -16.67 18.13
N GLY A 689 -26.71 -17.14 19.37
CA GLY A 689 -26.82 -18.58 19.69
C GLY A 689 -28.11 -19.26 19.19
N PRO A 690 -28.28 -20.58 19.44
CA PRO A 690 -29.44 -21.38 19.00
C PRO A 690 -30.82 -20.75 19.30
N ALA A 691 -30.93 -20.05 20.45
CA ALA A 691 -32.16 -19.37 20.88
C ALA A 691 -32.38 -17.99 20.23
N SER A 692 -31.45 -17.50 19.40
CA SER A 692 -31.59 -16.23 18.68
C SER A 692 -32.72 -16.30 17.66
N THR A 693 -33.56 -15.26 17.63
CA THR A 693 -34.63 -15.06 16.64
C THR A 693 -34.25 -14.02 15.57
N TRP A 694 -32.96 -13.70 15.48
CA TRP A 694 -32.44 -12.82 14.44
C TRP A 694 -32.72 -13.39 13.05
N SER A 695 -33.03 -12.51 12.10
CA SER A 695 -33.20 -12.78 10.68
C SER A 695 -32.53 -11.65 9.91
N ASP A 696 -31.49 -12.01 9.14
CA ASP A 696 -30.80 -11.07 8.25
C ASP A 696 -31.80 -10.47 7.25
N ASP A 697 -32.72 -11.30 6.76
CA ASP A 697 -33.79 -10.92 5.84
C ASP A 697 -34.81 -9.93 6.42
N THR A 698 -35.30 -10.18 7.63
CA THR A 698 -36.25 -9.26 8.28
C THR A 698 -35.59 -7.90 8.57
N PHE A 699 -34.34 -7.90 9.02
CA PHE A 699 -33.61 -6.67 9.31
C PHE A 699 -33.40 -5.83 8.06
N LEU A 700 -32.82 -6.43 7.01
CA LEU A 700 -32.54 -5.72 5.77
C LEU A 700 -33.82 -5.37 5.02
N GLY A 701 -34.82 -6.24 5.03
CA GLY A 701 -36.12 -5.99 4.43
C GLY A 701 -36.83 -4.80 5.07
N LYS A 702 -36.75 -4.64 6.40
CA LYS A 702 -37.20 -3.42 7.10
C LYS A 702 -36.38 -2.20 6.72
N LEU A 703 -35.06 -2.36 6.58
CA LEU A 703 -34.12 -1.27 6.25
C LEU A 703 -34.38 -0.69 4.85
N ILE A 704 -34.72 -1.52 3.87
CA ILE A 704 -35.02 -1.08 2.50
C ILE A 704 -36.52 -0.95 2.20
N GLY A 705 -37.39 -1.35 3.14
CA GLY A 705 -38.85 -1.20 3.07
C GLY A 705 -39.59 -2.30 2.31
N THR A 706 -38.94 -3.44 2.04
CA THR A 706 -39.57 -4.63 1.44
C THR A 706 -40.32 -5.48 2.46
N VAL A 707 -40.00 -5.33 3.75
CA VAL A 707 -40.69 -5.96 4.89
C VAL A 707 -41.19 -4.86 5.83
N LYS A 708 -42.45 -4.96 6.28
CA LYS A 708 -43.06 -3.97 7.19
C LYS A 708 -42.68 -4.23 8.64
#